data_AF-A0A2A2RCP3-F1
#
_entry.id   AF-A0A2A2RCP3-F1
#
_cell.length_a   1.000
_cell.length_b   1.000
_cell.length_c   1.000
_cell.angle_alpha   90.00
_cell.angle_beta   90.00
_cell.angle_gamma   90.00
#
_symmetry.space_group_name_H-M   'P 1'
#
loop_
_entity.id
_entity.type
_entity.pdbx_description
1 polymer ?
#
loop_
_entity_poly.entity_id
_entity_poly.type
_entity_poly.pdbx_seq_one_letter_code
_entity_poly.pdbx_strand_id
1 'polypeptide(L)'
;MRISLLTLAISFAGCLTLFSQAVPAGAGDSKAATGGARPPQANEGFIGRDVPAFDPGSEVMSYDGKLWNINNNRMVRARFEKFLNASAATSESDRSYRHTIDRILDLVSPGKATKQNQDAAFALLKKASEYKEDANLCRTLSDAIYASNASLATVEKLKRENLLLEKERSTAEWNSQMAAKNSSLTVTSQKDSEVQKENQKIERDARMASTKRKLSEVGQTIENNKIRIGLTEMSTKGHFQALMMQFLATRRFEHVIIANRFYRAIYSDGDNSIDLYKKMVNSLPTNKDAGQAKFSAEFNPQVSASEGVMDNNTGAGAGAGDRGTNVNVYNGNAPQRTGNSFSAKGMKMGLENLGIESIAGGAASAAQSLSKLISSLSQIDALANEAIRDVNEGVEAYKFLLEQGELQSATERLQETFALGEFMPSVRLLSRDDKRRALNYTQKSNELLAALEVNDLTRAEKLVHEIEGLAKDFDPSKPLAKIETAKSISSMHLAKARTAAVSGDKSAMERELRSAAEIWPRNPALAEVGNTISSQSDIQQTAMNDFDRLKSQKNYRQIYNDKMRFIAAAALYPEKQKELADVLQHMGAVEGAMIKAREIAQRGDPAGAWESVEAAQKEFPGDSDLNQLRADLTTQAADFVQSLNQATEYEKKDQPGSALAWYLKARKKYPASQFAKEGIQRLSGQILPDSK
;
A
#
# COMPACT_ATOMS: atom_id res chain seq x y z
N MET A 1 30.27 -0.97 34.96
CA MET A 1 30.58 0.05 33.93
C MET A 1 30.42 -0.65 32.58
N ARG A 2 29.26 -0.71 31.90
CA ARG A 2 28.40 0.33 31.31
C ARG A 2 29.15 1.30 30.41
N ILE A 3 29.19 0.98 29.10
CA ILE A 3 29.14 1.96 28.01
C ILE A 3 28.20 1.40 26.93
N SER A 4 27.15 2.18 26.67
CA SER A 4 26.07 1.96 25.72
C SER A 4 26.46 2.37 24.30
N LEU A 5 25.95 1.66 23.29
CA LEU A 5 25.91 2.10 21.89
C LEU A 5 24.50 2.67 21.61
N LEU A 6 24.45 3.95 21.26
CA LEU A 6 23.24 4.73 20.97
C LEU A 6 22.96 4.69 19.47
N THR A 7 21.80 4.16 19.09
CA THR A 7 21.18 4.21 17.76
C THR A 7 20.60 5.59 17.47
N LEU A 8 20.84 6.11 16.26
CA LEU A 8 20.26 7.35 15.73
C LEU A 8 18.84 7.08 15.20
N ALA A 9 17.85 7.75 15.78
CA ALA A 9 16.47 7.81 15.30
C ALA A 9 16.21 9.19 14.69
N ILE A 10 15.61 9.24 13.50
CA ILE A 10 15.07 10.48 12.92
C ILE A 10 13.56 10.30 12.77
N SER A 11 12.83 10.99 13.66
CA SER A 11 11.39 11.26 13.56
C SER A 11 11.15 12.44 12.64
N PHE A 12 10.10 12.36 11.81
CA PHE A 12 9.31 13.54 11.45
C PHE A 12 7.83 13.17 11.47
N ALA A 13 7.09 13.87 12.32
CA ALA A 13 5.68 13.76 12.58
C ALA A 13 5.04 15.14 12.40
N GLY A 14 3.75 15.15 12.08
CA GLY A 14 2.88 16.33 12.06
C GLY A 14 2.55 16.80 10.64
N CYS A 15 1.39 17.34 10.33
CA CYS A 15 0.16 17.57 11.09
C CYS A 15 -0.81 18.12 10.02
N LEU A 16 -2.06 17.66 9.94
CA LEU A 16 -3.08 18.33 9.13
C LEU A 16 -4.36 18.47 9.94
N THR A 17 -4.66 19.70 10.35
CA THR A 17 -5.97 20.12 10.84
C THR A 17 -6.40 21.41 10.15
N LEU A 18 -7.65 21.36 9.69
CA LEU A 18 -8.66 22.43 9.63
C LEU A 18 -8.45 23.62 8.68
N PHE A 19 -9.34 23.71 7.67
CA PHE A 19 -10.12 24.92 7.45
C PHE A 19 -11.57 24.57 7.13
N SER A 20 -12.47 25.10 7.95
CA SER A 20 -13.92 25.16 7.77
C SER A 20 -14.27 26.62 7.48
N GLN A 21 -15.13 26.88 6.49
CA GLN A 21 -15.92 28.12 6.41
C GLN A 21 -17.35 27.76 5.98
N ALA A 22 -18.29 28.10 6.87
CA ALA A 22 -19.74 28.11 6.65
C ALA A 22 -20.15 29.46 5.99
N VAL A 23 -21.31 29.60 5.33
CA VAL A 23 -22.65 30.01 5.86
C VAL A 23 -23.44 30.55 4.62
N PRO A 24 -24.80 30.66 4.51
CA PRO A 24 -25.94 29.90 5.08
C PRO A 24 -26.99 29.46 4.02
N ALA A 25 -28.00 28.74 4.52
CA ALA A 25 -29.26 28.40 3.85
C ALA A 25 -30.27 29.57 3.75
N GLY A 26 -31.13 29.53 2.73
CA GLY A 26 -32.34 30.34 2.60
C GLY A 26 -33.41 29.56 1.83
N ALA A 27 -34.61 29.47 2.41
CA ALA A 27 -35.76 28.67 1.97
C ALA A 27 -36.58 29.34 0.84
N GLY A 28 -37.38 28.55 0.11
CA GLY A 28 -38.51 29.05 -0.70
C GLY A 28 -38.92 28.14 -1.86
N ASP A 29 -40.13 27.60 -1.77
CA ASP A 29 -40.83 26.74 -2.75
C ASP A 29 -40.93 27.30 -4.18
N SER A 30 -40.96 26.41 -5.19
CA SER A 30 -41.93 26.45 -6.31
C SER A 30 -41.76 25.27 -7.28
N LYS A 31 -42.88 24.57 -7.55
CA LYS A 31 -43.08 23.58 -8.62
C LYS A 31 -43.00 24.23 -10.01
N ALA A 32 -42.30 23.61 -10.97
CA ALA A 32 -42.72 23.49 -12.38
C ALA A 32 -41.80 22.50 -13.13
N ALA A 33 -42.32 21.91 -14.21
CA ALA A 33 -42.00 20.59 -14.72
C ALA A 33 -41.08 20.54 -15.96
N THR A 34 -40.91 19.30 -16.48
CA THR A 34 -40.27 18.84 -17.74
C THR A 34 -38.75 18.60 -17.63
N GLY A 35 -38.15 17.46 -17.97
CA GLY A 35 -38.58 16.15 -18.50
C GLY A 35 -37.31 15.43 -19.00
N GLY A 36 -37.10 14.17 -18.63
CA GLY A 36 -35.97 13.36 -19.15
C GLY A 36 -35.56 12.22 -18.22
N ALA A 37 -35.85 10.99 -18.64
CA ALA A 37 -35.79 9.76 -17.86
C ALA A 37 -34.39 9.39 -17.33
N ARG A 38 -34.34 8.96 -16.06
CA ARG A 38 -33.22 8.29 -15.40
C ARG A 38 -33.69 6.87 -15.03
N PRO A 39 -32.90 5.80 -15.21
CA PRO A 39 -33.32 4.43 -14.88
C PRO A 39 -33.52 4.21 -13.37
N PRO A 40 -34.33 3.22 -12.95
CA PRO A 40 -34.92 3.15 -11.62
C PRO A 40 -33.94 2.71 -10.53
N GLN A 41 -33.99 3.42 -9.39
CA GLN A 41 -33.56 2.91 -8.09
C GLN A 41 -34.43 1.71 -7.71
N ALA A 42 -33.80 0.56 -7.49
CA ALA A 42 -34.41 -0.58 -6.81
C ALA A 42 -34.03 -0.57 -5.33
N ASN A 43 -35.04 -0.82 -4.50
CA ASN A 43 -35.11 -0.73 -3.04
C ASN A 43 -33.97 -1.42 -2.27
N GLU A 44 -33.53 -0.75 -1.20
CA GLU A 44 -33.02 -1.38 0.01
C GLU A 44 -34.17 -2.05 0.77
N GLY A 45 -34.06 -3.36 1.04
CA GLY A 45 -34.93 -4.06 1.98
C GLY A 45 -35.15 -5.54 1.69
N PHE A 46 -34.60 -6.37 2.59
CA PHE A 46 -34.96 -7.77 2.87
C PHE A 46 -34.24 -8.90 2.09
N ILE A 47 -33.66 -9.82 2.91
CA ILE A 47 -33.06 -11.14 2.62
C ILE A 47 -31.53 -11.19 2.35
N GLY A 48 -30.79 -11.68 3.35
CA GLY A 48 -29.74 -12.69 3.17
C GLY A 48 -28.37 -12.24 2.67
N ARG A 49 -27.64 -11.42 3.43
CA ARG A 49 -26.23 -11.11 3.15
C ARG A 49 -25.33 -12.11 3.89
N ASP A 50 -25.11 -13.28 3.27
CA ASP A 50 -24.01 -14.22 3.56
C ASP A 50 -23.87 -15.24 2.40
N VAL A 51 -23.72 -14.71 1.18
CA VAL A 51 -23.31 -15.53 0.04
C VAL A 51 -22.09 -14.86 -0.59
N PRO A 52 -20.95 -15.56 -0.75
CA PRO A 52 -19.84 -15.05 -1.55
C PRO A 52 -20.34 -14.87 -2.99
N ALA A 53 -20.50 -13.62 -3.42
CA ALA A 53 -20.73 -13.30 -4.83
C ALA A 53 -19.38 -13.00 -5.45
N PHE A 54 -18.89 -13.91 -6.29
CA PHE A 54 -17.79 -13.65 -7.21
C PHE A 54 -18.36 -12.92 -8.42
N ASP A 55 -17.97 -11.65 -8.59
CA ASP A 55 -18.24 -10.89 -9.82
C ASP A 55 -16.98 -10.93 -10.70
N PRO A 56 -16.97 -11.75 -11.78
CA PRO A 56 -15.84 -11.92 -12.67
C PRO A 56 -15.43 -10.64 -13.42
N GLY A 57 -16.22 -9.57 -13.37
CA GLY A 57 -15.87 -8.26 -13.94
C GLY A 57 -15.17 -7.30 -12.98
N SER A 58 -15.05 -7.64 -11.68
CA SER A 58 -14.69 -6.65 -10.65
C SER A 58 -13.28 -6.78 -10.08
N GLU A 59 -12.50 -7.82 -10.42
CA GLU A 59 -11.14 -8.09 -9.89
C GLU A 59 -11.00 -7.99 -8.34
N VAL A 60 -12.13 -8.00 -7.61
CA VAL A 60 -12.20 -7.70 -6.18
C VAL A 60 -13.00 -8.79 -5.47
N MET A 61 -12.38 -9.40 -4.45
CA MET A 61 -13.06 -10.28 -3.51
C MET A 61 -13.52 -9.45 -2.31
N SER A 62 -14.81 -9.45 -1.98
CA SER A 62 -15.30 -8.83 -0.74
C SER A 62 -15.31 -9.85 0.40
N TYR A 63 -14.57 -9.58 1.48
CA TYR A 63 -14.64 -10.34 2.73
C TYR A 63 -14.71 -9.35 3.90
N ASP A 64 -15.73 -9.50 4.75
CA ASP A 64 -15.93 -8.67 5.97
C ASP A 64 -15.99 -7.15 5.70
N GLY A 65 -16.70 -6.75 4.64
CA GLY A 65 -16.87 -5.33 4.28
C GLY A 65 -15.60 -4.63 3.77
N LYS A 66 -14.49 -5.36 3.60
CA LYS A 66 -13.24 -4.86 3.01
C LYS A 66 -13.04 -5.46 1.62
N LEU A 67 -12.72 -4.57 0.68
CA LEU A 67 -12.47 -4.88 -0.73
C LEU A 67 -11.02 -5.38 -0.88
N TRP A 68 -10.83 -6.65 -1.27
CA TRP A 68 -9.52 -7.20 -1.61
C TRP A 68 -9.33 -7.19 -3.13
N ASN A 69 -8.53 -6.27 -3.64
CA ASN A 69 -8.10 -6.29 -5.03
C ASN A 69 -6.99 -7.36 -5.18
N ILE A 70 -7.30 -8.47 -5.84
CA ILE A 70 -6.40 -9.63 -6.00
C ILE A 70 -5.18 -9.24 -6.83
N ASN A 71 -5.37 -8.33 -7.78
CA ASN A 71 -4.31 -7.73 -8.55
C ASN A 71 -3.32 -6.97 -7.65
N ASN A 72 -3.73 -6.20 -6.64
CA ASN A 72 -2.79 -5.36 -5.87
C ASN A 72 -1.97 -6.07 -4.77
N ASN A 73 -2.08 -7.39 -4.61
CA ASN A 73 -1.24 -8.09 -3.64
C ASN A 73 0.11 -8.47 -4.27
N ARG A 74 1.14 -7.63 -4.01
CA ARG A 74 2.53 -7.83 -4.46
C ARG A 74 3.05 -9.26 -4.24
N MET A 75 2.62 -9.91 -3.16
CA MET A 75 3.00 -11.30 -2.86
C MET A 75 2.39 -12.31 -3.84
N VAL A 76 1.12 -12.13 -4.21
CA VAL A 76 0.42 -13.01 -5.16
C VAL A 76 1.00 -12.81 -6.56
N ARG A 77 1.23 -11.56 -6.99
CA ARG A 77 1.90 -11.26 -8.27
C ARG A 77 3.28 -11.90 -8.37
N ALA A 78 4.12 -11.73 -7.34
CA ALA A 78 5.47 -12.31 -7.34
C ALA A 78 5.47 -13.85 -7.38
N ARG A 79 4.52 -14.51 -6.70
CA ARG A 79 4.35 -15.96 -6.76
C ARG A 79 3.88 -16.42 -8.14
N PHE A 80 2.95 -15.69 -8.75
CA PHE A 80 2.45 -15.99 -10.08
C PHE A 80 3.55 -15.83 -11.14
N GLU A 81 4.30 -14.73 -11.13
CA GLU A 81 5.45 -14.54 -12.03
C GLU A 81 6.52 -15.63 -11.85
N LYS A 82 6.79 -16.03 -10.60
CA LYS A 82 7.69 -17.17 -10.31
C LYS A 82 7.17 -18.47 -10.92
N PHE A 83 5.87 -18.72 -10.81
CA PHE A 83 5.22 -19.89 -11.41
C PHE A 83 5.32 -19.89 -12.94
N LEU A 84 5.05 -18.75 -13.59
CA LEU A 84 5.17 -18.61 -15.04
C LEU A 84 6.60 -18.82 -15.55
N ASN A 85 7.61 -18.53 -14.72
CA ASN A 85 9.00 -18.78 -15.04
C ASN A 85 9.47 -20.23 -14.77
N ALA A 86 8.72 -21.00 -13.98
CA ALA A 86 9.08 -22.37 -13.62
C ALA A 86 8.92 -23.34 -14.80
N SER A 87 9.79 -24.34 -14.87
CA SER A 87 9.64 -25.45 -15.82
C SER A 87 8.39 -26.26 -15.52
N ALA A 88 7.84 -26.92 -16.54
CA ALA A 88 6.82 -27.94 -16.33
C ALA A 88 7.38 -29.06 -15.43
N ALA A 89 6.54 -29.57 -14.52
CA ALA A 89 6.90 -30.67 -13.61
C ALA A 89 6.89 -32.03 -14.35
N THR A 90 7.77 -32.18 -15.35
CA THR A 90 7.84 -33.35 -16.24
C THR A 90 9.10 -34.18 -16.02
N SER A 91 9.86 -33.91 -14.96
CA SER A 91 11.05 -34.70 -14.63
C SER A 91 10.66 -36.15 -14.29
N GLU A 92 11.65 -37.05 -14.28
CA GLU A 92 11.41 -38.45 -13.92
C GLU A 92 10.93 -38.59 -12.46
N SER A 93 11.47 -37.77 -11.55
CA SER A 93 11.01 -37.72 -10.16
C SER A 93 9.57 -37.26 -10.05
N ASP A 94 9.15 -36.27 -10.85
CA ASP A 94 7.79 -35.70 -10.77
C ASP A 94 6.77 -36.73 -11.27
N ARG A 95 7.08 -37.43 -12.37
CA ARG A 95 6.27 -38.54 -12.89
C ARG A 95 6.15 -39.69 -11.89
N SER A 96 7.26 -40.05 -11.22
CA SER A 96 7.29 -41.11 -10.22
C SER A 96 6.48 -40.75 -8.97
N TYR A 97 6.60 -39.50 -8.50
CA TYR A 97 5.78 -38.97 -7.41
C TYR A 97 4.30 -39.02 -7.78
N ARG A 98 3.94 -38.51 -8.97
CA ARG A 98 2.56 -38.50 -9.46
C ARG A 98 1.96 -39.91 -9.50
N HIS A 99 2.66 -40.85 -10.12
CA HIS A 99 2.23 -42.24 -10.15
C HIS A 99 2.04 -42.84 -8.75
N THR A 100 2.89 -42.46 -7.79
CA THR A 100 2.76 -42.90 -6.39
C THR A 100 1.50 -42.33 -5.74
N ILE A 101 1.21 -41.03 -5.92
CA ILE A 101 0.00 -40.37 -5.40
C ILE A 101 -1.27 -40.93 -6.06
N ASP A 102 -1.28 -41.11 -7.38
CA ASP A 102 -2.40 -41.73 -8.10
C ASP A 102 -2.68 -43.14 -7.59
N ARG A 103 -1.63 -43.92 -7.35
CA ARG A 103 -1.76 -45.26 -6.80
C ARG A 103 -2.31 -45.24 -5.37
N ILE A 104 -1.89 -44.30 -4.54
CA ILE A 104 -2.45 -44.12 -3.19
C ILE A 104 -3.95 -43.80 -3.29
N LEU A 105 -4.33 -42.80 -4.09
CA LEU A 105 -5.72 -42.39 -4.30
C LEU A 105 -6.60 -43.55 -4.81
N ASP A 106 -6.10 -44.36 -5.74
CA ASP A 106 -6.80 -45.55 -6.25
C ASP A 106 -7.02 -46.61 -5.16
N LEU A 107 -5.99 -46.90 -4.36
CA LEU A 107 -6.06 -47.91 -3.28
C LEU A 107 -7.03 -47.49 -2.16
N VAL A 108 -7.11 -46.19 -1.85
CA VAL A 108 -8.01 -45.64 -0.82
C VAL A 108 -9.36 -45.19 -1.36
N SER A 109 -9.66 -45.46 -2.64
CA SER A 109 -10.90 -45.07 -3.27
C SER A 109 -12.13 -45.77 -2.67
N PRO A 110 -13.32 -45.12 -2.68
CA PRO A 110 -14.56 -45.76 -2.25
C PRO A 110 -14.83 -47.02 -3.08
N GLY A 111 -14.93 -48.18 -2.42
CA GLY A 111 -15.13 -49.48 -3.07
C GLY A 111 -13.88 -50.36 -3.18
N LYS A 112 -12.67 -49.79 -3.09
CA LYS A 112 -11.40 -50.55 -3.05
C LYS A 112 -10.70 -50.52 -1.69
N ALA A 113 -11.19 -49.73 -0.74
CA ALA A 113 -10.56 -49.51 0.57
C ALA A 113 -10.64 -50.72 1.54
N THR A 114 -10.09 -51.88 1.15
CA THR A 114 -9.87 -53.02 2.05
C THR A 114 -8.68 -52.75 2.97
N LYS A 115 -8.58 -53.46 4.11
CA LYS A 115 -7.44 -53.34 5.03
C LYS A 115 -6.09 -53.56 4.34
N GLN A 116 -6.00 -54.55 3.45
CA GLN A 116 -4.80 -54.80 2.65
C GLN A 116 -4.43 -53.61 1.76
N ASN A 117 -5.42 -52.98 1.12
CA ASN A 117 -5.18 -51.81 0.27
C ASN A 117 -4.82 -50.57 1.09
N GLN A 118 -5.37 -50.42 2.29
CA GLN A 118 -4.99 -49.35 3.22
C GLN A 118 -3.55 -49.51 3.71
N ASP A 119 -3.13 -50.74 4.06
CA ASP A 119 -1.75 -51.03 4.46
C ASP A 119 -0.77 -50.78 3.30
N ALA A 120 -1.14 -51.17 2.08
CA ALA A 120 -0.37 -50.90 0.88
C ALA A 120 -0.26 -49.38 0.59
N ALA A 121 -1.37 -48.65 0.70
CA ALA A 121 -1.39 -47.20 0.55
C ALA A 121 -0.55 -46.50 1.63
N PHE A 122 -0.58 -46.98 2.86
CA PHE A 122 0.24 -46.45 3.96
C PHE A 122 1.74 -46.65 3.70
N ALA A 123 2.14 -47.79 3.15
CA ALA A 123 3.53 -48.01 2.74
C ALA A 123 3.96 -47.04 1.63
N LEU A 124 3.06 -46.76 0.68
CA LEU A 124 3.32 -45.81 -0.40
C LEU A 124 3.42 -44.36 0.09
N LEU A 125 2.74 -43.96 1.17
CA LEU A 125 2.88 -42.61 1.74
C LEU A 125 4.33 -42.33 2.18
N LYS A 126 5.01 -43.32 2.77
CA LYS A 126 6.42 -43.18 3.15
C LYS A 126 7.30 -42.96 1.92
N LYS A 127 7.09 -43.76 0.87
CA LYS A 127 7.77 -43.59 -0.42
C LYS A 127 7.47 -42.21 -1.04
N ALA A 128 6.23 -41.75 -0.99
CA ALA A 128 5.82 -40.45 -1.49
C ALA A 128 6.56 -39.29 -0.78
N SER A 129 6.86 -39.45 0.51
CA SER A 129 7.58 -38.45 1.29
C SER A 129 9.06 -38.28 0.94
N GLU A 130 9.65 -39.22 0.21
CA GLU A 130 11.04 -39.13 -0.27
C GLU A 130 11.18 -38.12 -1.42
N TYR A 131 10.07 -37.81 -2.11
CA TYR A 131 10.07 -36.85 -3.21
C TYR A 131 10.02 -35.41 -2.68
N LYS A 132 10.94 -34.58 -3.17
CA LYS A 132 11.00 -33.14 -2.81
C LYS A 132 9.69 -32.40 -3.06
N GLU A 133 8.95 -32.79 -4.09
CA GLU A 133 7.68 -32.16 -4.46
C GLU A 133 6.58 -32.33 -3.40
N ASP A 134 6.67 -33.39 -2.59
CA ASP A 134 5.70 -33.70 -1.54
C ASP A 134 5.79 -32.72 -0.36
N ALA A 135 6.92 -32.04 -0.18
CA ALA A 135 7.14 -31.13 0.94
C ALA A 135 6.86 -31.77 2.32
N ASN A 136 7.12 -33.07 2.47
CA ASN A 136 6.88 -33.89 3.66
C ASN A 136 5.39 -34.03 4.07
N LEU A 137 4.44 -33.71 3.19
CA LEU A 137 3.00 -33.83 3.50
C LEU A 137 2.60 -35.29 3.76
N CYS A 138 3.05 -36.23 2.93
CA CYS A 138 2.80 -37.66 3.11
C CYS A 138 3.51 -38.23 4.34
N ARG A 139 4.65 -37.66 4.74
CA ARG A 139 5.32 -38.02 6.01
C ARG A 139 4.47 -37.60 7.20
N THR A 140 4.04 -36.33 7.24
CA THR A 140 3.17 -35.83 8.32
C THR A 140 1.86 -36.62 8.39
N LEU A 141 1.28 -36.97 7.24
CA LEU A 141 0.10 -37.82 7.19
C LEU A 141 0.38 -39.24 7.70
N SER A 142 1.52 -39.83 7.36
CA SER A 142 1.94 -41.15 7.87
C SER A 142 2.10 -41.15 9.39
N ASP A 143 2.71 -40.10 9.93
CA ASP A 143 2.91 -39.94 11.37
C ASP A 143 1.57 -39.79 12.11
N ALA A 144 0.63 -39.03 11.53
CA ALA A 144 -0.72 -38.88 12.07
C ALA A 144 -1.50 -40.20 12.06
N ILE A 145 -1.44 -40.96 10.96
CA ILE A 145 -2.06 -42.30 10.84
C ILE A 145 -1.46 -43.25 11.88
N TYR A 146 -0.13 -43.27 12.02
CA TYR A 146 0.54 -44.10 13.01
C TYR A 146 0.12 -43.74 14.44
N ALA A 147 0.10 -42.45 14.77
CA ALA A 147 -0.33 -41.96 16.09
C ALA A 147 -1.79 -42.33 16.39
N SER A 148 -2.69 -42.22 15.41
CA SER A 148 -4.08 -42.64 15.52
C SER A 148 -4.22 -44.15 15.77
N ASN A 149 -3.48 -44.98 15.04
CA ASN A 149 -3.51 -46.43 15.26
C ASN A 149 -2.94 -46.83 16.63
N ALA A 150 -1.85 -46.19 17.06
CA ALA A 150 -1.26 -46.42 18.37
C ALA A 150 -2.19 -45.98 19.52
N SER A 151 -2.92 -44.87 19.32
CA SER A 151 -3.91 -44.39 20.31
C SER A 151 -5.10 -45.34 20.41
N LEU A 152 -5.61 -45.85 19.28
CA LEU A 152 -6.67 -46.84 19.25
C LEU A 152 -6.25 -48.14 19.96
N ALA A 153 -5.04 -48.65 19.71
CA ALA A 153 -4.53 -49.82 20.41
C ALA A 153 -4.43 -49.59 21.94
N THR A 154 -4.03 -48.38 22.36
CA THR A 154 -3.98 -47.98 23.78
C THR A 154 -5.38 -47.92 24.38
N VAL A 155 -6.34 -47.36 23.65
CA VAL A 155 -7.74 -47.28 24.05
C VAL A 155 -8.36 -48.66 24.18
N GLU A 156 -8.14 -49.55 23.22
CA GLU A 156 -8.62 -50.94 23.28
C GLU A 156 -8.03 -51.69 24.47
N LYS A 157 -6.76 -51.44 24.81
CA LYS A 157 -6.13 -51.98 26.01
C LYS A 157 -6.83 -51.48 27.27
N LEU A 158 -7.06 -50.16 27.39
CA LEU A 158 -7.77 -49.57 28.54
C LEU A 158 -9.23 -50.05 28.64
N LYS A 159 -9.92 -50.23 27.50
CA LYS A 159 -11.27 -50.81 27.46
C LYS A 159 -11.26 -52.25 27.98
N ARG A 160 -10.29 -53.08 27.58
CA ARG A 160 -10.12 -54.44 28.10
C ARG A 160 -9.79 -54.47 29.59
N GLU A 161 -8.90 -53.60 30.06
CA GLU A 161 -8.57 -53.44 31.49
C GLU A 161 -9.81 -53.04 32.30
N ASN A 162 -10.59 -52.07 31.81
CA ASN A 162 -11.85 -51.67 32.46
C ASN A 162 -12.88 -52.81 32.52
N LEU A 163 -13.01 -53.63 31.47
CA LEU A 163 -13.91 -54.79 31.48
C LEU A 163 -13.50 -55.82 32.54
N LEU A 164 -12.20 -56.02 32.76
CA LEU A 164 -11.70 -56.91 33.81
C LEU A 164 -11.97 -56.31 35.20
N LEU A 165 -11.66 -55.04 35.40
CA LEU A 165 -11.92 -54.33 36.66
C LEU A 165 -13.41 -54.28 37.00
N GLU A 166 -14.30 -54.14 36.01
CA GLU A 166 -15.75 -54.18 36.22
C GLU A 166 -16.22 -55.57 36.67
N LYS A 167 -15.67 -56.65 36.10
CA LYS A 167 -15.95 -58.03 36.55
C LYS A 167 -15.43 -58.30 37.96
N GLU A 168 -14.23 -57.81 38.28
CA GLU A 168 -13.66 -57.92 39.62
C GLU A 168 -14.51 -57.14 40.64
N ARG A 169 -14.87 -55.91 40.29
CA ARG A 169 -15.76 -55.06 41.09
C ARG A 169 -17.10 -55.73 41.32
N SER A 170 -17.77 -56.24 40.29
CA SER A 170 -19.08 -56.89 40.42
C SER A 170 -19.01 -58.17 41.27
N THR A 171 -17.93 -58.94 41.13
CA THR A 171 -17.70 -60.15 41.93
C THR A 171 -17.42 -59.79 43.39
N ALA A 172 -16.62 -58.76 43.66
CA ALA A 172 -16.35 -58.25 45.00
C ALA A 172 -17.60 -57.64 45.66
N GLU A 173 -18.44 -56.91 44.90
CA GLU A 173 -19.73 -56.40 45.35
C GLU A 173 -20.68 -57.56 45.71
N TRP A 174 -20.80 -58.57 44.85
CA TRP A 174 -21.63 -59.75 45.12
C TRP A 174 -21.13 -60.51 46.35
N ASN A 175 -19.83 -60.77 46.45
CA ASN A 175 -19.22 -61.42 47.62
C ASN A 175 -19.46 -60.62 48.91
N SER A 176 -19.35 -59.29 48.86
CA SER A 176 -19.62 -58.41 49.99
C SER A 176 -21.10 -58.43 50.40
N GLN A 177 -22.02 -58.42 49.43
CA GLN A 177 -23.46 -58.53 49.69
C GLN A 177 -23.84 -59.90 50.26
N MET A 178 -23.27 -60.98 49.74
CA MET A 178 -23.50 -62.34 50.24
C MET A 178 -22.88 -62.53 51.61
N ALA A 179 -21.70 -61.96 51.90
CA ALA A 179 -21.12 -61.95 53.23
C ALA A 179 -21.99 -61.17 54.24
N ALA A 180 -22.53 -60.01 53.83
CA ALA A 180 -23.46 -59.24 54.65
C ALA A 180 -24.76 -60.01 54.93
N LYS A 181 -25.38 -60.63 53.92
CA LYS A 181 -26.62 -61.43 54.06
C LYS A 181 -26.42 -62.75 54.81
N ASN A 182 -25.34 -63.49 54.56
CA ASN A 182 -25.05 -64.73 55.28
C ASN A 182 -24.73 -64.45 56.76
N SER A 183 -24.16 -63.28 57.08
CA SER A 183 -23.88 -62.89 58.46
C SER A 183 -25.11 -62.48 59.28
N SER A 184 -26.25 -62.13 58.65
CA SER A 184 -27.52 -61.95 59.36
C SER A 184 -28.21 -63.27 59.72
N LEU A 185 -27.71 -64.39 59.19
CA LEU A 185 -28.21 -65.74 59.44
C LEU A 185 -27.42 -66.49 60.53
N THR A 186 -26.35 -65.90 61.09
CA THR A 186 -25.63 -66.50 62.22
C THR A 186 -26.39 -66.26 63.51
N VAL A 187 -27.06 -67.31 63.99
CA VAL A 187 -27.78 -67.37 65.27
C VAL A 187 -26.82 -67.07 66.44
N THR A 188 -27.24 -66.16 67.30
CA THR A 188 -26.63 -65.80 68.57
C THR A 188 -26.50 -67.02 69.48
N SER A 189 -25.29 -67.51 69.73
CA SER A 189 -25.03 -68.44 70.84
C SER A 189 -25.12 -67.68 72.17
N GLN A 190 -25.95 -68.15 73.09
CA GLN A 190 -26.30 -67.48 74.35
C GLN A 190 -25.16 -67.43 75.42
N LYS A 191 -23.88 -67.38 75.04
CA LYS A 191 -22.77 -67.39 76.02
C LYS A 191 -21.53 -66.54 75.68
N ASP A 192 -21.68 -65.51 74.86
CA ASP A 192 -20.58 -64.58 74.55
C ASP A 192 -20.66 -63.29 75.38
N SER A 193 -19.52 -62.87 75.94
CA SER A 193 -19.31 -61.60 76.63
C SER A 193 -19.62 -60.41 75.71
N GLU A 194 -20.16 -59.30 76.25
CA GLU A 194 -20.44 -58.07 75.48
C GLU A 194 -19.22 -57.56 74.71
N VAL A 195 -18.02 -57.70 75.30
CA VAL A 195 -16.74 -57.31 74.69
C VAL A 195 -16.39 -58.16 73.46
N GLN A 196 -16.74 -59.45 73.44
CA GLN A 196 -16.51 -60.31 72.28
C GLN A 196 -17.46 -59.99 71.14
N LYS A 197 -18.73 -59.67 71.43
CA LYS A 197 -19.71 -59.22 70.43
C LYS A 197 -19.30 -57.87 69.83
N GLU A 198 -18.78 -56.96 70.64
CA GLU A 198 -18.27 -55.66 70.18
C GLU A 198 -17.02 -55.80 69.32
N ASN A 199 -16.04 -56.61 69.73
CA ASN A 199 -14.84 -56.89 68.92
C ASN A 199 -15.18 -57.56 67.58
N GLN A 200 -16.12 -58.51 67.55
CA GLN A 200 -16.60 -59.12 66.31
C GLN A 200 -17.37 -58.12 65.43
N LYS A 201 -18.04 -57.12 66.02
CA LYS A 201 -18.70 -56.04 65.27
C LYS A 201 -17.66 -55.08 64.67
N ILE A 202 -16.65 -54.67 65.44
CA ILE A 202 -15.55 -53.81 64.98
C ILE A 202 -14.76 -54.48 63.85
N GLU A 203 -14.45 -55.78 63.96
CA GLU A 203 -13.72 -56.50 62.93
C GLU A 203 -14.55 -56.66 61.64
N ARG A 204 -15.87 -56.86 61.76
CA ARG A 204 -16.80 -56.86 60.62
C ARG A 204 -16.87 -55.50 59.96
N ASP A 205 -17.05 -54.44 60.73
CA ASP A 205 -17.12 -53.07 60.24
C ASP A 205 -15.80 -52.66 59.57
N ALA A 206 -14.65 -53.10 60.09
CA ALA A 206 -13.33 -52.91 59.49
C ALA A 206 -13.16 -53.66 58.16
N ARG A 207 -13.60 -54.93 58.05
CA ARG A 207 -13.55 -55.73 56.82
C ARG A 207 -14.50 -55.17 55.74
N MET A 208 -15.69 -54.75 56.15
CA MET A 208 -16.67 -54.08 55.28
C MET A 208 -16.15 -52.72 54.80
N ALA A 209 -15.54 -51.92 55.69
CA ALA A 209 -14.92 -50.65 55.33
C ALA A 209 -13.73 -50.83 54.38
N SER A 210 -12.88 -51.84 54.60
CA SER A 210 -11.77 -52.18 53.69
C SER A 210 -12.26 -52.57 52.30
N THR A 211 -13.29 -53.41 52.22
CA THR A 211 -13.88 -53.85 50.95
C THR A 211 -14.54 -52.68 50.21
N LYS A 212 -15.28 -51.82 50.93
CA LYS A 212 -15.87 -50.60 50.38
C LYS A 212 -14.83 -49.62 49.85
N ARG A 213 -13.69 -49.46 50.54
CA ARG A 213 -12.56 -48.65 50.05
C ARG A 213 -11.96 -49.22 48.76
N LYS A 214 -11.71 -50.53 48.70
CA LYS A 214 -11.21 -51.21 47.48
C LYS A 214 -12.19 -51.08 46.30
N LEU A 215 -13.49 -51.24 46.55
CA LEU A 215 -14.52 -51.03 45.52
C LEU A 215 -14.56 -49.59 45.02
N SER A 216 -14.39 -48.60 45.91
CA SER A 216 -14.29 -47.19 45.57
C SER A 216 -13.02 -46.90 44.75
N GLU A 217 -11.88 -47.46 45.12
CA GLU A 217 -10.60 -47.32 44.41
C GLU A 217 -10.65 -47.91 43.00
N VAL A 218 -11.23 -49.12 42.85
CA VAL A 218 -11.47 -49.75 41.55
C VAL A 218 -12.45 -48.91 40.71
N GLY A 219 -13.52 -48.39 41.33
CA GLY A 219 -14.46 -47.47 40.68
C GLY A 219 -13.80 -46.18 40.18
N GLN A 220 -12.95 -45.55 40.99
CA GLN A 220 -12.17 -44.38 40.60
C GLN A 220 -11.18 -44.69 39.47
N THR A 221 -10.56 -45.88 39.50
CA THR A 221 -9.64 -46.31 38.44
C THR A 221 -10.36 -46.49 37.11
N ILE A 222 -11.56 -47.11 37.11
CA ILE A 222 -12.41 -47.23 35.93
C ILE A 222 -12.78 -45.85 35.38
N GLU A 223 -13.17 -44.92 36.25
CA GLU A 223 -13.55 -43.55 35.84
C GLU A 223 -12.35 -42.78 35.27
N ASN A 224 -11.18 -42.85 35.92
CA ASN A 224 -9.94 -42.28 35.42
C ASN A 224 -9.55 -42.87 34.07
N ASN A 225 -9.71 -44.18 33.87
CA ASN A 225 -9.47 -44.83 32.59
C ASN A 225 -10.47 -44.38 31.52
N LYS A 226 -11.76 -44.20 31.87
CA LYS A 226 -12.77 -43.63 30.95
C LYS A 226 -12.41 -42.22 30.52
N ILE A 227 -11.97 -41.37 31.44
CA ILE A 227 -11.47 -40.02 31.14
C ILE A 227 -10.25 -40.10 30.22
N ARG A 228 -9.28 -40.98 30.52
CA ARG A 228 -8.08 -41.19 29.68
C ARG A 228 -8.42 -41.67 28.27
N ILE A 229 -9.38 -42.59 28.14
CA ILE A 229 -9.90 -43.05 26.84
C ILE A 229 -10.48 -41.86 26.08
N GLY A 230 -11.41 -41.12 26.70
CA GLY A 230 -12.05 -39.97 26.09
C GLY A 230 -11.05 -38.90 25.65
N LEU A 231 -10.10 -38.53 26.51
CA LEU A 231 -9.05 -37.56 26.20
C LEU A 231 -8.15 -38.03 25.05
N THR A 232 -7.77 -39.31 25.03
CA THR A 232 -6.88 -39.87 24.00
C THR A 232 -7.58 -39.95 22.65
N GLU A 233 -8.82 -40.43 22.60
CA GLU A 233 -9.64 -40.47 21.38
C GLU A 233 -9.91 -39.05 20.87
N MET A 234 -10.32 -38.12 21.73
CA MET A 234 -10.61 -36.72 21.35
C MET A 234 -9.37 -35.99 20.83
N SER A 235 -8.24 -36.14 21.52
CA SER A 235 -6.99 -35.51 21.11
C SER A 235 -6.54 -36.03 19.75
N THR A 236 -6.45 -37.34 19.56
CA THR A 236 -5.95 -37.91 18.30
C THR A 236 -6.86 -37.66 17.10
N LYS A 237 -8.18 -37.79 17.26
CA LYS A 237 -9.15 -37.39 16.23
C LYS A 237 -9.03 -35.90 15.89
N GLY A 238 -8.93 -35.05 16.92
CA GLY A 238 -8.76 -33.61 16.75
C GLY A 238 -7.52 -33.26 15.92
N HIS A 239 -6.35 -33.80 16.27
CA HIS A 239 -5.10 -33.56 15.53
C HIS A 239 -5.21 -33.98 14.06
N PHE A 240 -5.83 -35.13 13.79
CA PHE A 240 -6.03 -35.60 12.41
C PHE A 240 -6.97 -34.66 11.63
N GLN A 241 -8.08 -34.21 12.24
CA GLN A 241 -8.99 -33.23 11.63
C GLN A 241 -8.28 -31.90 11.35
N ALA A 242 -7.45 -31.42 12.28
CA ALA A 242 -6.66 -30.21 12.08
C ALA A 242 -5.69 -30.34 10.90
N LEU A 243 -5.06 -31.51 10.73
CA LEU A 243 -4.18 -31.77 9.59
C LEU A 243 -4.93 -31.72 8.25
N MET A 244 -6.13 -32.31 8.17
CA MET A 244 -6.99 -32.21 6.97
C MET A 244 -7.32 -30.75 6.63
N MET A 245 -7.69 -29.96 7.64
CA MET A 245 -8.00 -28.55 7.46
C MET A 245 -6.77 -27.74 7.03
N GLN A 246 -5.58 -28.08 7.53
CA GLN A 246 -4.33 -27.47 7.10
C GLN A 246 -4.02 -27.77 5.63
N PHE A 247 -4.21 -29.02 5.19
CA PHE A 247 -4.05 -29.38 3.78
C PHE A 247 -5.03 -28.62 2.89
N LEU A 248 -6.27 -28.47 3.33
CA LEU A 248 -7.28 -27.71 2.61
C LEU A 248 -6.89 -26.22 2.50
N ALA A 249 -6.50 -25.60 3.61
CA ALA A 249 -6.07 -24.21 3.66
C ALA A 249 -4.82 -23.93 2.81
N THR A 250 -3.94 -24.93 2.66
CA THR A 250 -2.74 -24.84 1.82
C THR A 250 -2.97 -25.30 0.38
N ARG A 251 -4.23 -25.54 -0.03
CA ARG A 251 -4.63 -25.95 -1.39
C ARG A 251 -4.00 -27.28 -1.83
N ARG A 252 -3.83 -28.20 -0.88
CA ARG A 252 -3.31 -29.57 -1.07
C ARG A 252 -4.48 -30.57 -1.14
N PHE A 253 -5.36 -30.38 -2.11
CA PHE A 253 -6.66 -31.07 -2.17
C PHE A 253 -6.55 -32.60 -2.28
N GLU A 254 -5.55 -33.12 -3.00
CA GLU A 254 -5.34 -34.57 -3.08
C GLU A 254 -4.96 -35.18 -1.73
N HIS A 255 -4.11 -34.51 -0.96
CA HIS A 255 -3.77 -34.92 0.41
C HIS A 255 -4.96 -34.81 1.36
N VAL A 256 -5.87 -33.86 1.15
CA VAL A 256 -7.14 -33.78 1.89
C VAL A 256 -7.98 -35.04 1.64
N ILE A 257 -8.12 -35.45 0.38
CA ILE A 257 -8.87 -36.66 0.01
C ILE A 257 -8.20 -37.89 0.64
N ILE A 258 -6.88 -38.06 0.48
CA ILE A 258 -6.15 -39.20 1.06
C ILE A 258 -6.35 -39.24 2.58
N ALA A 259 -6.17 -38.10 3.26
CA ALA A 259 -6.33 -38.00 4.70
C ALA A 259 -7.76 -38.33 5.15
N ASN A 260 -8.78 -37.81 4.47
CA ASN A 260 -10.19 -38.11 4.75
C ASN A 260 -10.51 -39.61 4.58
N ARG A 261 -9.96 -40.25 3.54
CA ARG A 261 -10.15 -41.71 3.32
C ARG A 261 -9.50 -42.54 4.42
N PHE A 262 -8.27 -42.20 4.84
CA PHE A 262 -7.63 -42.87 5.99
C PHE A 262 -8.35 -42.59 7.31
N TYR A 263 -8.82 -41.37 7.53
CA TYR A 263 -9.58 -41.02 8.72
C TYR A 263 -10.82 -41.91 8.85
N ARG A 264 -11.60 -42.04 7.77
CA ARG A 264 -12.80 -42.89 7.74
C ARG A 264 -12.50 -44.38 7.92
N ALA A 265 -11.33 -44.82 7.44
CA ALA A 265 -10.87 -46.19 7.64
C ALA A 265 -10.50 -46.50 9.10
N ILE A 266 -9.85 -45.54 9.77
CA ILE A 266 -9.38 -45.68 11.15
C ILE A 266 -10.53 -45.49 12.14
N TYR A 267 -11.40 -44.51 11.89
CA TYR A 267 -12.53 -44.16 12.75
C TYR A 267 -13.84 -44.54 12.05
N SER A 268 -14.21 -45.82 12.12
CA SER A 268 -15.47 -46.35 11.56
C SER A 268 -16.73 -45.86 12.27
N ASP A 269 -16.57 -45.29 13.46
CA ASP A 269 -17.65 -44.88 14.34
C ASP A 269 -18.25 -43.54 13.89
N GLY A 270 -19.16 -43.54 12.91
CA GLY A 270 -20.28 -42.59 12.68
C GLY A 270 -20.04 -41.06 12.74
N ASP A 271 -18.84 -40.60 13.07
CA ASP A 271 -18.51 -39.25 13.50
C ASP A 271 -18.08 -38.48 12.28
N ASN A 272 -19.08 -38.28 11.41
CA ASN A 272 -19.00 -37.45 10.21
C ASN A 272 -18.80 -35.97 10.56
N SER A 273 -18.80 -35.60 11.85
CA SER A 273 -18.70 -34.23 12.34
C SER A 273 -17.25 -33.77 12.52
N ILE A 274 -16.99 -32.50 12.21
CA ILE A 274 -15.68 -31.85 12.47
C ILE A 274 -15.72 -31.11 13.83
N ASP A 275 -16.57 -31.58 14.75
CA ASP A 275 -16.90 -30.87 15.99
C ASP A 275 -15.71 -30.76 16.94
N LEU A 276 -14.78 -31.73 16.91
CA LEU A 276 -13.55 -31.67 17.69
C LEU A 276 -12.63 -30.55 17.21
N TYR A 277 -12.41 -30.42 15.90
CA TYR A 277 -11.68 -29.28 15.35
C TYR A 277 -12.36 -27.94 15.66
N LYS A 278 -13.70 -27.85 15.54
CA LYS A 278 -14.45 -26.64 15.94
C LYS A 278 -14.22 -26.30 17.41
N LYS A 279 -14.31 -27.28 18.31
CA LYS A 279 -14.05 -27.09 19.75
C LYS A 279 -12.61 -26.62 20.00
N MET A 280 -11.63 -27.21 19.33
CA MET A 280 -10.23 -26.79 19.43
C MET A 280 -10.03 -25.35 18.92
N VAL A 281 -10.55 -25.01 17.74
CA VAL A 281 -10.44 -23.66 17.18
C VAL A 281 -11.16 -22.62 18.04
N ASN A 282 -12.33 -22.95 18.59
CA ASN A 282 -13.07 -22.08 19.50
C ASN A 282 -12.40 -21.91 20.86
N SER A 283 -11.51 -22.83 21.24
CA SER A 283 -10.68 -22.71 22.45
C SER A 283 -9.41 -21.88 22.24
N LEU A 284 -9.10 -21.49 20.99
CA LEU A 284 -7.98 -20.59 20.70
C LEU A 284 -8.32 -19.17 21.14
N PRO A 285 -7.43 -18.47 21.89
CA PRO A 285 -7.66 -17.09 22.28
C PRO A 285 -7.69 -16.20 21.04
N THR A 286 -8.84 -15.60 20.74
CA THR A 286 -8.94 -14.54 19.73
C THR A 286 -8.45 -13.24 20.35
N ASN A 287 -7.20 -12.86 20.10
CA ASN A 287 -6.77 -11.52 20.43
C ASN A 287 -7.27 -10.55 19.35
N LYS A 288 -8.28 -9.73 19.68
CA LYS A 288 -8.78 -8.69 18.76
C LYS A 288 -7.85 -7.48 18.68
N ASP A 289 -6.89 -7.34 19.60
CA ASP A 289 -5.99 -6.18 19.66
C ASP A 289 -4.52 -6.57 19.97
N ALA A 290 -3.62 -6.22 19.05
CA ALA A 290 -2.16 -6.08 19.21
C ALA A 290 -1.28 -7.34 19.30
N GLY A 291 -0.11 -7.23 18.66
CA GLY A 291 0.97 -8.21 18.68
C GLY A 291 1.69 -8.31 20.03
N GLN A 292 2.35 -9.46 20.20
CA GLN A 292 3.16 -9.92 21.34
C GLN A 292 2.37 -10.28 22.63
N ALA A 293 2.31 -11.58 22.97
CA ALA A 293 3.03 -12.18 24.10
C ALA A 293 2.56 -13.62 24.42
N LYS A 294 3.51 -14.34 25.03
CA LYS A 294 3.59 -15.74 25.49
C LYS A 294 2.34 -16.46 26.03
N PHE A 295 2.32 -17.76 25.72
CA PHE A 295 1.47 -18.80 26.32
C PHE A 295 1.71 -19.01 27.82
N SER A 296 0.61 -19.15 28.55
CA SER A 296 0.50 -20.02 29.72
C SER A 296 -0.94 -20.51 29.81
N ALA A 297 -1.24 -21.62 29.13
CA ALA A 297 -2.48 -22.36 29.35
C ALA A 297 -2.14 -23.56 30.23
N GLU A 298 -2.26 -23.37 31.54
CA GLU A 298 -2.40 -24.47 32.50
C GLU A 298 -3.85 -24.97 32.39
N PHE A 299 -4.04 -26.13 31.76
CA PHE A 299 -5.29 -26.86 31.85
C PHE A 299 -5.32 -27.56 33.21
N ASN A 300 -6.02 -26.97 34.18
CA ASN A 300 -6.12 -27.47 35.54
C ASN A 300 -7.46 -28.19 35.75
N PRO A 301 -7.54 -29.52 35.60
CA PRO A 301 -8.71 -30.25 36.07
C PRO A 301 -8.62 -30.36 37.59
N GLN A 302 -9.27 -29.43 38.32
CA GLN A 302 -9.52 -29.63 39.74
C GLN A 302 -10.50 -30.79 39.90
N VAL A 303 -9.97 -31.96 40.29
CA VAL A 303 -10.77 -33.03 40.87
C VAL A 303 -11.05 -32.61 42.31
N SER A 304 -12.27 -32.15 42.57
CA SER A 304 -12.78 -31.96 43.92
C SER A 304 -13.00 -33.33 44.57
N ALA A 305 -12.02 -33.81 45.32
CA ALA A 305 -12.26 -34.76 46.40
C ALA A 305 -12.40 -33.93 47.67
N SER A 306 -13.62 -33.81 48.19
CA SER A 306 -13.84 -33.27 49.53
C SER A 306 -13.22 -34.24 50.55
N GLU A 307 -12.20 -33.81 51.27
CA GLU A 307 -11.85 -34.40 52.56
C GLU A 307 -11.64 -33.24 53.54
N GLY A 308 -12.47 -33.21 54.57
CA GLY A 308 -12.55 -32.12 55.54
C GLY A 308 -11.42 -32.17 56.58
N VAL A 309 -10.81 -30.99 56.76
CA VAL A 309 -10.49 -30.28 58.03
C VAL A 309 -9.47 -30.88 59.04
N MET A 310 -8.32 -30.18 59.13
CA MET A 310 -7.47 -29.68 60.26
C MET A 310 -7.01 -30.66 61.39
N ASP A 311 -5.84 -30.52 62.05
CA ASP A 311 -4.98 -29.36 62.37
C ASP A 311 -3.54 -29.77 62.79
N ASN A 312 -2.61 -28.79 62.72
CA ASN A 312 -1.37 -28.53 63.48
C ASN A 312 -0.41 -29.65 63.98
N ASN A 313 0.90 -29.48 63.72
CA ASN A 313 1.88 -28.85 64.65
C ASN A 313 3.35 -29.20 64.27
N THR A 314 4.25 -28.21 64.30
CA THR A 314 5.72 -28.25 64.64
C THR A 314 6.63 -29.32 64.00
N GLY A 315 7.85 -29.08 63.48
CA GLY A 315 8.83 -28.02 63.69
C GLY A 315 10.24 -28.65 63.73
N ALA A 316 11.19 -28.03 63.01
CA ALA A 316 12.65 -27.97 63.24
C ALA A 316 13.54 -29.24 63.35
N GLY A 317 14.74 -29.16 62.76
CA GLY A 317 15.94 -29.82 63.30
C GLY A 317 16.98 -30.29 62.27
N ALA A 318 18.13 -29.60 62.21
CA ALA A 318 19.28 -29.85 61.34
C ALA A 318 20.43 -30.60 62.06
N GLY A 319 21.40 -31.11 61.29
CA GLY A 319 22.76 -31.51 61.73
C GLY A 319 23.23 -32.83 61.10
N ALA A 320 24.19 -32.90 60.16
CA ALA A 320 25.64 -32.56 60.15
C ALA A 320 26.56 -33.77 60.49
N GLY A 321 27.54 -34.04 59.62
CA GLY A 321 28.88 -34.49 60.03
C GLY A 321 29.36 -35.93 59.74
N ASP A 322 29.77 -36.18 58.51
CA ASP A 322 31.13 -36.61 58.08
C ASP A 322 31.94 -37.67 58.88
N ARG A 323 32.18 -38.85 58.26
CA ARG A 323 33.49 -39.55 58.09
C ARG A 323 33.32 -41.02 57.67
N GLY A 324 34.01 -41.43 56.60
CA GLY A 324 34.50 -42.83 56.44
C GLY A 324 34.06 -43.59 55.18
N THR A 325 34.79 -43.40 54.09
CA THR A 325 34.87 -44.25 52.89
C THR A 325 35.43 -45.66 53.16
N ASN A 326 34.72 -46.74 52.76
CA ASN A 326 35.18 -47.73 51.75
C ASN A 326 34.15 -48.86 51.48
N VAL A 327 33.52 -48.80 50.31
CA VAL A 327 33.40 -49.83 49.25
C VAL A 327 33.44 -51.33 49.66
N ASN A 328 32.36 -52.11 49.46
CA ASN A 328 32.16 -52.99 48.28
C ASN A 328 30.90 -53.91 48.33
N VAL A 329 30.29 -54.07 47.15
CA VAL A 329 29.46 -55.17 46.59
C VAL A 329 28.12 -55.60 47.22
N TYR A 330 27.07 -55.22 46.47
CA TYR A 330 25.78 -55.85 46.18
C TYR A 330 25.55 -57.32 46.63
N ASN A 331 24.53 -57.52 47.50
CA ASN A 331 23.43 -58.46 47.24
C ASN A 331 22.23 -58.22 48.18
N GLY A 332 21.01 -58.26 47.61
CA GLY A 332 19.77 -58.73 48.23
C GLY A 332 19.14 -57.94 49.38
N ASN A 333 18.03 -57.24 49.12
CA ASN A 333 16.71 -57.55 49.70
C ASN A 333 15.59 -56.57 49.28
N ALA A 334 14.43 -57.15 48.98
CA ALA A 334 13.05 -56.65 49.07
C ALA A 334 12.76 -55.15 48.79
N PRO A 335 12.01 -54.80 47.73
CA PRO A 335 11.56 -53.42 47.52
C PRO A 335 10.36 -53.09 48.42
N GLN A 336 10.63 -52.36 49.50
CA GLN A 336 9.63 -51.55 50.21
C GLN A 336 9.33 -50.29 49.39
N ARG A 337 8.10 -50.23 48.91
CA ARG A 337 7.22 -49.06 48.73
C ARG A 337 7.88 -47.71 49.01
N THR A 338 8.39 -47.09 47.94
CA THR A 338 8.62 -45.63 47.85
C THR A 338 7.58 -45.06 46.90
N GLY A 339 6.90 -44.00 47.36
CA GLY A 339 5.86 -43.32 46.62
C GLY A 339 6.43 -42.70 45.36
N ASN A 340 5.97 -43.20 44.20
CA ASN A 340 6.00 -42.42 42.98
C ASN A 340 4.71 -41.60 42.94
N SER A 341 4.83 -40.33 43.34
CA SER A 341 3.98 -39.28 42.81
C SER A 341 4.17 -39.25 41.29
N PHE A 342 3.35 -40.02 40.58
CA PHE A 342 3.19 -39.85 39.14
C PHE A 342 2.44 -38.54 38.91
N SER A 343 3.19 -37.45 38.90
CA SER A 343 2.78 -36.22 38.23
C SER A 343 2.52 -36.57 36.77
N ALA A 344 1.29 -36.33 36.30
CA ALA A 344 0.88 -36.50 34.91
C ALA A 344 1.50 -35.41 34.01
N LYS A 345 2.82 -35.27 34.06
CA LYS A 345 3.62 -34.39 33.21
C LYS A 345 4.67 -35.28 32.54
N GLY A 346 4.27 -36.02 31.50
CA GLY A 346 5.20 -37.01 30.94
C GLY A 346 4.80 -37.87 29.75
N MET A 347 3.58 -37.80 29.19
CA MET A 347 3.36 -38.31 27.82
C MET A 347 3.58 -37.17 26.83
N LYS A 348 4.85 -36.77 26.70
CA LYS A 348 5.34 -35.98 25.56
C LYS A 348 5.65 -36.97 24.43
N MET A 349 4.59 -37.55 23.83
CA MET A 349 4.75 -38.30 22.58
C MET A 349 5.04 -37.26 21.50
N GLY A 350 6.27 -37.28 21.00
CA GLY A 350 6.88 -36.19 20.28
C GLY A 350 6.17 -35.77 18.99
N LEU A 351 5.68 -34.54 18.98
CA LEU A 351 5.61 -33.65 17.82
C LEU A 351 5.78 -32.21 18.33
N GLU A 352 7.02 -31.83 18.65
CA GLU A 352 7.36 -30.47 19.13
C GLU A 352 7.17 -29.36 18.07
N ASN A 353 6.65 -29.68 16.87
CA ASN A 353 6.40 -28.70 15.80
C ASN A 353 4.93 -28.53 15.40
N LEU A 354 3.97 -29.13 16.12
CA LEU A 354 2.56 -28.77 15.99
C LEU A 354 2.11 -27.92 17.19
N GLY A 355 2.92 -26.91 17.50
CA GLY A 355 2.51 -25.83 18.36
C GLY A 355 1.49 -24.97 17.63
N ILE A 356 0.37 -24.71 18.29
CA ILE A 356 -0.57 -23.60 18.03
C ILE A 356 0.18 -22.25 17.86
N GLU A 357 1.44 -22.18 18.28
CA GLU A 357 2.36 -21.05 18.12
C GLU A 357 2.76 -20.69 16.68
N SER A 358 2.51 -21.53 15.67
CA SER A 358 2.81 -21.18 14.26
C SER A 358 1.70 -20.37 13.56
N ILE A 359 0.58 -20.11 14.24
CA ILE A 359 -0.61 -19.48 13.67
C ILE A 359 -0.66 -18.02 14.14
N ALA A 360 0.15 -17.16 13.51
CA ALA A 360 0.01 -15.71 13.64
C ALA A 360 -1.38 -15.25 13.15
N GLY A 361 -1.92 -14.18 13.74
CA GLY A 361 -3.35 -13.81 13.79
C GLY A 361 -4.21 -13.78 12.51
N GLY A 362 -3.65 -13.98 11.31
CA GLY A 362 -4.43 -14.23 10.08
C GLY A 362 -4.84 -15.69 9.88
N ALA A 363 -4.09 -16.65 10.43
CA ALA A 363 -4.39 -18.06 10.27
C ALA A 363 -5.47 -18.56 11.26
N ALA A 364 -5.63 -17.89 12.42
CA ALA A 364 -6.71 -18.18 13.37
C ALA A 364 -8.09 -17.76 12.84
N SER A 365 -8.19 -16.60 12.16
CA SER A 365 -9.42 -16.13 11.52
C SER A 365 -9.78 -16.92 10.26
N ALA A 366 -8.78 -17.35 9.47
CA ALA A 366 -8.96 -18.30 8.37
C ALA A 366 -9.44 -19.68 8.88
N ALA A 367 -8.85 -20.18 9.98
CA ALA A 367 -9.30 -21.42 10.62
C ALA A 367 -10.74 -21.32 11.16
N GLN A 368 -11.13 -20.18 11.73
CA GLN A 368 -12.49 -19.93 12.23
C GLN A 368 -13.53 -19.78 11.11
N SER A 369 -13.19 -19.18 9.99
CA SER A 369 -14.09 -19.09 8.83
C SER A 369 -14.29 -20.45 8.17
N LEU A 370 -13.20 -21.20 7.96
CA LEU A 370 -13.27 -22.58 7.47
C LEU A 370 -14.06 -23.50 8.42
N SER A 371 -13.89 -23.35 9.74
CA SER A 371 -14.64 -24.15 10.73
C SER A 371 -16.14 -23.83 10.77
N LYS A 372 -16.55 -22.60 10.42
CA LYS A 372 -17.97 -22.21 10.30
C LYS A 372 -18.60 -22.73 9.02
N LEU A 373 -17.87 -22.73 7.92
CA LEU A 373 -18.35 -23.16 6.60
C LEU A 373 -18.43 -24.69 6.46
N ILE A 374 -17.53 -25.41 7.15
CA ILE A 374 -17.38 -26.85 7.00
C ILE A 374 -17.83 -27.53 8.29
N SER A 375 -18.96 -28.24 8.22
CA SER A 375 -19.56 -28.96 9.35
C SER A 375 -19.30 -30.45 9.34
N SER A 376 -18.93 -31.04 8.20
CA SER A 376 -18.71 -32.49 8.10
C SER A 376 -17.52 -32.89 7.22
N LEU A 377 -16.98 -34.09 7.48
CA LEU A 377 -15.94 -34.69 6.64
C LEU A 377 -16.40 -34.94 5.20
N SER A 378 -17.71 -35.10 4.98
CA SER A 378 -18.27 -35.22 3.63
C SER A 378 -18.18 -33.92 2.84
N GLN A 379 -18.37 -32.77 3.51
CA GLN A 379 -18.21 -31.46 2.88
C GLN A 379 -16.76 -31.15 2.57
N ILE A 380 -15.81 -31.56 3.44
CA ILE A 380 -14.36 -31.46 3.12
C ILE A 380 -14.06 -32.23 1.83
N ASP A 381 -14.54 -33.48 1.73
CA ASP A 381 -14.32 -34.31 0.56
C ASP A 381 -14.92 -33.67 -0.70
N ALA A 382 -16.17 -33.22 -0.63
CA ALA A 382 -16.86 -32.59 -1.74
C ALA A 382 -16.15 -31.31 -2.19
N LEU A 383 -15.78 -30.44 -1.24
CA LEU A 383 -15.06 -29.19 -1.52
C LEU A 383 -13.69 -29.46 -2.15
N ALA A 384 -12.94 -30.45 -1.66
CA ALA A 384 -11.65 -30.81 -2.24
C ALA A 384 -11.80 -31.33 -3.68
N ASN A 385 -12.79 -32.19 -3.94
CA ASN A 385 -13.05 -32.71 -5.29
C ASN A 385 -13.54 -31.60 -6.24
N GLU A 386 -14.40 -30.70 -5.78
CA GLU A 386 -14.87 -29.55 -6.57
C GLU A 386 -13.72 -28.60 -6.89
N ALA A 387 -12.89 -28.25 -5.90
CA ALA A 387 -11.71 -27.42 -6.15
C ALA A 387 -10.72 -28.07 -7.13
N ILE A 388 -10.54 -29.39 -7.08
CA ILE A 388 -9.73 -30.12 -8.07
C ILE A 388 -10.34 -29.99 -9.47
N ARG A 389 -11.67 -30.15 -9.57
CA ARG A 389 -12.42 -30.03 -10.81
C ARG A 389 -12.31 -28.62 -11.38
N ASP A 390 -12.62 -27.59 -10.60
CA ASP A 390 -12.53 -26.17 -10.99
C ASP A 390 -11.15 -25.80 -11.49
N VAL A 391 -10.09 -26.28 -10.81
CA VAL A 391 -8.72 -26.03 -11.24
C VAL A 391 -8.41 -26.73 -12.57
N ASN A 392 -8.88 -27.97 -12.77
CA ASN A 392 -8.70 -28.67 -14.03
C ASN A 392 -9.45 -27.99 -15.18
N GLU A 393 -10.72 -27.65 -14.98
CA GLU A 393 -11.55 -26.91 -15.94
C GLU A 393 -10.94 -25.53 -16.25
N GLY A 394 -10.39 -24.85 -15.24
CA GLY A 394 -9.68 -23.58 -15.40
C GLY A 394 -8.41 -23.70 -16.25
N VAL A 395 -7.63 -24.78 -16.08
CA VAL A 395 -6.46 -25.07 -16.93
C VAL A 395 -6.87 -25.38 -18.37
N GLU A 396 -7.97 -26.10 -18.57
CA GLU A 396 -8.50 -26.39 -19.91
C GLU A 396 -9.03 -25.12 -20.59
N ALA A 397 -9.79 -24.29 -19.88
CA ALA A 397 -10.25 -22.99 -20.34
C ALA A 397 -9.07 -22.07 -20.70
N TYR A 398 -8.01 -22.06 -19.89
CA TYR A 398 -6.78 -21.34 -20.21
C TYR A 398 -6.17 -21.76 -21.55
N LYS A 399 -6.02 -23.08 -21.77
CA LYS A 399 -5.48 -23.62 -23.02
C LYS A 399 -6.37 -23.25 -24.22
N PHE A 400 -7.68 -23.38 -24.06
CA PHE A 400 -8.63 -23.00 -25.10
C PHE A 400 -8.52 -21.51 -25.47
N LEU A 401 -8.49 -20.61 -24.48
CA LEU A 401 -8.33 -19.16 -24.71
C LEU A 401 -6.99 -18.85 -25.37
N LEU A 402 -5.91 -19.52 -24.96
CA LEU A 402 -4.60 -19.39 -25.61
C LEU A 402 -4.61 -19.82 -27.08
N GLU A 403 -5.34 -20.89 -27.42
CA GLU A 403 -5.51 -21.38 -28.79
C GLU A 403 -6.33 -20.41 -29.63
N GLN A 404 -7.36 -19.79 -29.05
CA GLN A 404 -8.12 -18.73 -29.71
C GLN A 404 -7.31 -17.43 -29.86
N GLY A 405 -6.19 -17.27 -29.15
CA GLY A 405 -5.39 -16.04 -29.14
C GLY A 405 -5.92 -14.97 -28.19
N GLU A 406 -6.83 -15.32 -27.29
CA GLU A 406 -7.42 -14.46 -26.25
C GLU A 406 -6.48 -14.42 -25.04
N LEU A 407 -5.35 -13.73 -25.20
CA LEU A 407 -4.22 -13.80 -24.27
C LEU A 407 -4.51 -13.10 -22.94
N GLN A 408 -5.28 -12.01 -22.93
CA GLN A 408 -5.68 -11.35 -21.69
C GLN A 408 -6.55 -12.29 -20.86
N SER A 409 -7.65 -12.74 -21.45
CA SER A 409 -8.63 -13.63 -20.81
C SER A 409 -7.98 -14.93 -20.36
N ALA A 410 -7.08 -15.50 -21.18
CA ALA A 410 -6.30 -16.66 -20.81
C ALA A 410 -5.45 -16.38 -19.57
N THR A 411 -4.71 -15.27 -19.54
CA THR A 411 -3.82 -14.96 -18.42
C THR A 411 -4.59 -14.73 -17.13
N GLU A 412 -5.73 -14.03 -17.18
CA GLU A 412 -6.64 -13.84 -16.04
C GLU A 412 -7.18 -15.17 -15.52
N ARG A 413 -7.67 -16.04 -16.42
CA ARG A 413 -8.14 -17.38 -16.05
C ARG A 413 -7.03 -18.21 -15.40
N LEU A 414 -5.80 -18.11 -15.91
CA LEU A 414 -4.65 -18.82 -15.33
C LEU A 414 -4.29 -18.28 -13.94
N GLN A 415 -4.38 -16.96 -13.72
CA GLN A 415 -4.16 -16.35 -12.41
C GLN A 415 -5.17 -16.85 -11.37
N GLU A 416 -6.45 -16.90 -11.72
CA GLU A 416 -7.52 -17.45 -10.87
C GLU A 416 -7.26 -18.91 -10.55
N THR A 417 -6.99 -19.71 -11.59
CA THR A 417 -6.72 -21.15 -11.48
C THR A 417 -5.49 -21.41 -10.60
N PHE A 418 -4.45 -20.60 -10.74
CA PHE A 418 -3.25 -20.66 -9.89
C PHE A 418 -3.57 -20.29 -8.44
N ALA A 419 -4.39 -19.26 -8.21
CA ALA A 419 -4.81 -18.85 -6.88
C ALA A 419 -5.65 -19.94 -6.19
N LEU A 420 -6.45 -20.70 -6.94
CA LEU A 420 -7.22 -21.82 -6.41
C LEU A 420 -6.38 -23.08 -6.18
N GLY A 421 -5.42 -23.37 -7.06
CA GLY A 421 -4.74 -24.67 -7.09
C GLY A 421 -3.27 -24.65 -7.53
N GLU A 422 -2.45 -23.72 -7.04
CA GLU A 422 -1.01 -23.62 -7.34
C GLU A 422 -0.23 -24.96 -7.28
N PHE A 423 -0.61 -25.86 -6.37
CA PHE A 423 0.07 -27.14 -6.18
C PHE A 423 -0.54 -28.28 -6.99
N MET A 424 -1.63 -28.03 -7.71
CA MET A 424 -2.32 -29.04 -8.50
C MET A 424 -1.46 -29.52 -9.68
N PRO A 425 -1.53 -30.82 -10.01
CA PRO A 425 -0.79 -31.37 -11.14
C PRO A 425 -1.10 -30.66 -12.46
N SER A 426 -2.37 -30.38 -12.75
CA SER A 426 -2.80 -29.71 -13.98
C SER A 426 -2.11 -28.35 -14.16
N VAL A 427 -1.98 -27.57 -13.09
CA VAL A 427 -1.28 -26.27 -13.07
C VAL A 427 0.23 -26.45 -13.22
N ARG A 428 0.83 -27.41 -12.50
CA ARG A 428 2.29 -27.63 -12.51
C ARG A 428 2.80 -28.24 -13.82
N LEU A 429 1.99 -29.04 -14.49
CA LEU A 429 2.28 -29.70 -15.77
C LEU A 429 2.10 -28.78 -16.99
N LEU A 430 1.55 -27.57 -16.82
CA LEU A 430 1.47 -26.59 -17.89
C LEU A 430 2.83 -26.37 -18.55
N SER A 431 2.82 -26.35 -19.89
CA SER A 431 4.04 -26.26 -20.68
C SER A 431 4.73 -24.93 -20.45
N ARG A 432 6.06 -24.91 -20.63
CA ARG A 432 6.84 -23.68 -20.46
C ARG A 432 6.47 -22.64 -21.52
N ASP A 433 6.10 -23.09 -22.72
CA ASP A 433 5.72 -22.19 -23.82
C ASP A 433 4.42 -21.46 -23.50
N ASP A 434 3.39 -22.20 -23.07
CA ASP A 434 2.12 -21.62 -22.63
C ASP A 434 2.34 -20.60 -21.51
N LYS A 435 3.13 -20.97 -20.49
CA LYS A 435 3.45 -20.06 -19.37
C LYS A 435 4.22 -18.82 -19.83
N ARG A 436 5.09 -18.93 -20.84
CA ARG A 436 5.88 -17.80 -21.36
C ARG A 436 5.01 -16.79 -22.10
N ARG A 437 3.96 -17.23 -22.79
CA ARG A 437 2.97 -16.33 -23.43
C ARG A 437 2.26 -15.49 -22.37
N ALA A 438 1.71 -16.13 -21.33
CA ALA A 438 1.09 -15.44 -20.19
C ALA A 438 2.08 -14.54 -19.44
N LEU A 439 3.36 -14.94 -19.34
CA LEU A 439 4.41 -14.14 -18.71
C LEU A 439 4.66 -12.84 -19.46
N ASN A 440 4.77 -12.90 -20.79
CA ASN A 440 5.02 -11.71 -21.60
C ASN A 440 3.88 -10.69 -21.41
N TYR A 441 2.63 -11.14 -21.48
CA TYR A 441 1.47 -10.29 -21.20
C TYR A 441 1.49 -9.71 -19.78
N THR A 442 1.78 -10.54 -18.77
CA THR A 442 1.86 -10.13 -17.36
C THR A 442 2.94 -9.06 -17.15
N GLN A 443 4.12 -9.25 -17.74
CA GLN A 443 5.24 -8.30 -17.65
C GLN A 443 4.89 -6.96 -18.27
N LYS A 444 4.32 -6.95 -19.48
CA LYS A 444 3.90 -5.72 -20.17
C LYS A 444 2.80 -4.99 -19.41
N SER A 445 1.84 -5.72 -18.86
CA SER A 445 0.77 -5.16 -18.02
C SER A 445 1.32 -4.53 -16.73
N ASN A 446 2.29 -5.18 -16.09
CA ASN A 446 2.97 -4.65 -14.91
C ASN A 446 3.81 -3.41 -15.25
N GLU A 447 4.50 -3.39 -16.39
CA GLU A 447 5.21 -2.21 -16.88
C GLU A 447 4.25 -1.05 -17.17
N LEU A 448 3.06 -1.32 -17.72
CA LEU A 448 2.05 -0.31 -17.98
C LEU A 448 1.56 0.31 -16.67
N LEU A 449 1.24 -0.53 -15.67
CA LEU A 449 0.83 -0.05 -14.36
C LEU A 449 1.93 0.81 -13.72
N ALA A 450 3.18 0.35 -13.75
CA ALA A 450 4.31 1.11 -13.19
C ALA A 450 4.51 2.45 -13.91
N ALA A 451 4.35 2.49 -15.24
CA ALA A 451 4.42 3.73 -16.01
C ALA A 451 3.29 4.70 -15.64
N LEU A 452 2.07 4.20 -15.43
CA LEU A 452 0.94 5.00 -14.96
C LEU A 452 1.12 5.50 -13.52
N GLU A 453 1.69 4.70 -12.62
CA GLU A 453 1.96 5.08 -11.22
C GLU A 453 2.94 6.25 -11.11
N VAL A 454 3.92 6.33 -12.02
CA VAL A 454 4.91 7.43 -12.07
C VAL A 454 4.53 8.54 -13.07
N ASN A 455 3.31 8.52 -13.60
CA ASN A 455 2.81 9.47 -14.62
C ASN A 455 3.72 9.58 -15.87
N ASP A 456 4.41 8.51 -16.26
CA ASP A 456 5.13 8.43 -17.54
C ASP A 456 4.15 8.09 -18.66
N LEU A 457 3.34 9.08 -19.03
CA LEU A 457 2.24 8.93 -19.99
C LEU A 457 2.71 8.51 -21.38
N THR A 458 3.91 8.91 -21.80
CA THR A 458 4.50 8.52 -23.10
C THR A 458 4.83 7.03 -23.12
N ARG A 459 5.48 6.53 -22.05
CA ARG A 459 5.77 5.10 -21.93
C ARG A 459 4.48 4.29 -21.78
N ALA A 460 3.52 4.78 -21.00
CA ALA A 460 2.23 4.13 -20.81
C ALA A 460 1.50 3.95 -22.15
N GLU A 461 1.40 4.99 -22.97
CA GLU A 461 0.77 4.94 -24.30
C GLU A 461 1.44 3.91 -25.22
N LYS A 462 2.78 3.90 -25.25
CA LYS A 462 3.53 2.90 -26.03
C LYS A 462 3.21 1.48 -25.56
N LEU A 463 3.17 1.25 -24.25
CA LEU A 463 2.89 -0.07 -23.68
C LEU A 463 1.46 -0.53 -23.97
N VAL A 464 0.49 0.38 -23.99
CA VAL A 464 -0.89 0.05 -24.39
C VAL A 464 -0.92 -0.53 -25.81
N HIS A 465 -0.25 0.11 -26.77
CA HIS A 465 -0.17 -0.40 -28.15
C HIS A 465 0.66 -1.69 -28.26
N GLU A 466 1.72 -1.84 -27.47
CA GLU A 466 2.48 -3.11 -27.42
C GLU A 466 1.59 -4.26 -26.90
N ILE A 467 0.73 -4.01 -25.91
CA ILE A 467 -0.21 -5.01 -25.37
C ILE A 467 -1.33 -5.30 -26.36
N GLU A 468 -1.90 -4.29 -27.00
CA GLU A 468 -2.90 -4.42 -28.07
C GLU A 468 -2.39 -5.33 -29.21
N GLY A 469 -1.12 -5.19 -29.60
CA GLY A 469 -0.49 -6.08 -30.59
C GLY A 469 -0.21 -7.51 -30.07
N LEU A 470 -0.12 -7.71 -28.75
CA LEU A 470 0.15 -9.01 -28.12
C LEU A 470 -1.14 -9.80 -27.83
N ALA A 471 -2.22 -9.13 -27.45
CA ALA A 471 -3.48 -9.72 -27.01
C ALA A 471 -4.64 -9.11 -27.81
N LYS A 472 -5.26 -9.93 -28.67
CA LYS A 472 -6.36 -9.46 -29.54
C LYS A 472 -7.62 -9.03 -28.77
N ASP A 473 -7.76 -9.56 -27.56
CA ASP A 473 -8.90 -9.37 -26.65
C ASP A 473 -8.67 -8.24 -25.65
N PHE A 474 -7.54 -7.54 -25.73
CA PHE A 474 -7.26 -6.39 -24.89
C PHE A 474 -7.99 -5.14 -25.35
N ASP A 475 -8.70 -4.48 -24.43
CA ASP A 475 -9.37 -3.20 -24.67
C ASP A 475 -8.47 -2.01 -24.31
N PRO A 476 -7.91 -1.29 -25.31
CA PRO A 476 -7.07 -0.13 -25.06
C PRO A 476 -7.86 1.12 -24.65
N SER A 477 -9.20 1.12 -24.78
CA SER A 477 -10.02 2.33 -24.64
C SER A 477 -9.88 3.00 -23.27
N LYS A 478 -9.92 2.20 -22.20
CA LYS A 478 -9.81 2.70 -20.82
C LYS A 478 -8.44 3.28 -20.49
N PRO A 479 -7.30 2.60 -20.73
CA PRO A 479 -5.99 3.19 -20.47
C PRO A 479 -5.70 4.38 -21.40
N LEU A 480 -6.05 4.32 -22.68
CA LEU A 480 -5.87 5.45 -23.60
C LEU A 480 -6.68 6.68 -23.15
N ALA A 481 -7.96 6.52 -22.83
CA ALA A 481 -8.79 7.65 -22.38
C ALA A 481 -8.20 8.34 -21.14
N LYS A 482 -7.65 7.58 -20.18
CA LYS A 482 -6.96 8.15 -19.02
C LYS A 482 -5.70 8.92 -19.42
N ILE A 483 -4.88 8.35 -20.31
CA ILE A 483 -3.65 8.98 -20.79
C ILE A 483 -3.97 10.27 -21.55
N GLU A 484 -4.90 10.22 -22.50
CA GLU A 484 -5.34 11.37 -23.29
C GLU A 484 -5.91 12.47 -22.41
N THR A 485 -6.76 12.11 -21.44
CA THR A 485 -7.31 13.06 -20.47
C THR A 485 -6.19 13.74 -19.68
N ALA A 486 -5.24 12.98 -19.13
CA ALA A 486 -4.11 13.54 -18.38
C ALA A 486 -3.22 14.45 -19.26
N LYS A 487 -2.92 14.03 -20.49
CA LYS A 487 -2.19 14.86 -21.47
C LYS A 487 -2.95 16.15 -21.78
N SER A 488 -4.25 16.07 -22.01
CA SER A 488 -5.10 17.24 -22.31
C SER A 488 -5.15 18.22 -21.14
N ILE A 489 -5.29 17.73 -19.90
CA ILE A 489 -5.30 18.58 -18.70
C ILE A 489 -3.92 19.24 -18.51
N SER A 490 -2.82 18.49 -18.66
CA SER A 490 -1.46 19.07 -18.61
C SER A 490 -1.26 20.16 -19.66
N SER A 491 -1.67 19.91 -20.92
CA SER A 491 -1.64 20.91 -21.98
C SER A 491 -2.50 22.16 -21.68
N MET A 492 -3.65 21.99 -21.02
CA MET A 492 -4.49 23.11 -20.59
C MET A 492 -3.77 23.98 -19.55
N HIS A 493 -3.12 23.37 -18.56
CA HIS A 493 -2.31 24.09 -17.58
C HIS A 493 -1.12 24.81 -18.24
N LEU A 494 -0.46 24.18 -19.22
CA LEU A 494 0.59 24.84 -20.00
C LEU A 494 0.06 26.04 -20.79
N ALA A 495 -1.14 25.94 -21.38
CA ALA A 495 -1.76 27.06 -22.07
C ALA A 495 -2.04 28.22 -21.10
N LYS A 496 -2.58 27.93 -19.91
CA LYS A 496 -2.78 28.93 -18.86
C LYS A 496 -1.46 29.56 -18.39
N ALA A 497 -0.42 28.75 -18.20
CA ALA A 497 0.91 29.24 -17.86
C ALA A 497 1.47 30.20 -18.91
N ARG A 498 1.31 29.87 -20.21
CA ARG A 498 1.69 30.77 -21.32
C ARG A 498 0.91 32.08 -21.27
N THR A 499 -0.40 32.04 -21.03
CA THR A 499 -1.20 33.27 -20.90
C THR A 499 -0.77 34.13 -19.72
N ALA A 500 -0.48 33.52 -18.57
CA ALA A 500 0.01 34.21 -17.38
C ALA A 500 1.41 34.80 -17.59
N ALA A 501 2.28 34.11 -18.33
CA ALA A 501 3.60 34.61 -18.71
C ALA A 501 3.50 35.89 -19.56
N VAL A 502 2.60 35.91 -20.55
CA VAL A 502 2.35 37.08 -21.39
C VAL A 502 1.75 38.24 -20.60
N SER A 503 0.87 37.96 -19.64
CA SER A 503 0.25 38.99 -18.78
C SER A 503 1.16 39.50 -17.66
N GLY A 504 2.37 38.92 -17.49
CA GLY A 504 3.30 39.29 -16.43
C GLY A 504 2.95 38.75 -15.03
N ASP A 505 1.96 37.87 -14.90
CA ASP A 505 1.58 37.25 -13.63
C ASP A 505 2.45 36.01 -13.36
N LYS A 506 3.63 36.26 -12.80
CA LYS A 506 4.62 35.23 -12.46
C LYS A 506 4.06 34.18 -11.50
N SER A 507 3.22 34.57 -10.54
CA SER A 507 2.67 33.65 -9.53
C SER A 507 1.67 32.68 -10.14
N ALA A 508 0.77 33.17 -11.00
CA ALA A 508 -0.15 32.31 -11.72
C ALA A 508 0.59 31.38 -12.69
N MET A 509 1.60 31.89 -13.41
CA MET A 509 2.44 31.10 -14.31
C MET A 509 3.13 29.93 -13.60
N GLU A 510 3.83 30.19 -12.49
CA GLU A 510 4.54 29.14 -11.73
C GLU A 510 3.58 28.07 -11.19
N ARG A 511 2.41 28.48 -10.70
CA ARG A 511 1.38 27.57 -10.17
C ARG A 511 0.85 26.64 -11.26
N GLU A 512 0.54 27.19 -12.43
CA GLU A 512 0.02 26.42 -13.57
C GLU A 512 1.10 25.51 -14.17
N LEU A 513 2.36 25.97 -14.25
CA LEU A 513 3.50 25.11 -14.65
C LEU A 513 3.70 23.93 -13.70
N ARG A 514 3.63 24.18 -12.39
CA ARG A 514 3.73 23.12 -11.39
C ARG A 514 2.59 22.11 -11.54
N SER A 515 1.35 22.59 -11.72
CA SER A 515 0.19 21.73 -11.93
C SER A 515 0.35 20.87 -13.21
N ALA A 516 0.84 21.46 -14.30
CA ALA A 516 1.14 20.72 -15.53
C ALA A 516 2.21 19.64 -15.33
N ALA A 517 3.26 19.94 -14.57
CA ALA A 517 4.36 19.03 -14.25
C ALA A 517 3.97 17.94 -13.25
N GLU A 518 3.06 18.20 -12.31
CA GLU A 518 2.54 17.17 -11.40
C GLU A 518 1.71 16.12 -12.16
N ILE A 519 0.96 16.53 -13.19
CA ILE A 519 0.15 15.64 -14.03
C ILE A 519 1.00 14.86 -15.03
N TRP A 520 1.93 15.52 -15.72
CA TRP A 520 2.82 14.87 -16.68
C TRP A 520 4.25 15.42 -16.52
N PRO A 521 5.05 14.82 -15.60
CA PRO A 521 6.37 15.33 -15.25
C PRO A 521 7.37 15.38 -16.41
N ARG A 522 7.21 14.46 -17.37
CA ARG A 522 8.05 14.35 -18.57
C ARG A 522 7.40 14.96 -19.81
N ASN A 523 6.46 15.90 -19.65
CA ASN A 523 5.86 16.59 -20.78
C ASN A 523 6.94 17.39 -21.54
N PRO A 524 7.23 17.10 -22.82
CA PRO A 524 8.25 17.83 -23.59
C PRO A 524 7.93 19.33 -23.73
N ALA A 525 6.65 19.70 -23.71
CA ALA A 525 6.22 21.09 -23.81
C ALA A 525 6.55 21.93 -22.56
N LEU A 526 6.85 21.31 -21.41
CA LEU A 526 7.35 22.02 -20.21
C LEU A 526 8.70 22.69 -20.49
N ALA A 527 9.59 21.98 -21.19
CA ALA A 527 10.90 22.50 -21.54
C ALA A 527 10.80 23.67 -22.54
N GLU A 528 9.88 23.56 -23.51
CA GLU A 528 9.61 24.64 -24.47
C GLU A 528 9.12 25.91 -23.78
N VAL A 529 8.17 25.77 -22.85
CA VAL A 529 7.65 26.93 -22.10
C VAL A 529 8.75 27.56 -21.23
N GLY A 530 9.57 26.75 -20.56
CA GLY A 530 10.73 27.25 -19.82
C GLY A 530 11.71 28.04 -20.68
N ASN A 531 12.07 27.53 -21.86
CA ASN A 531 12.95 28.22 -22.80
C ASN A 531 12.34 29.55 -23.29
N THR A 532 11.04 29.56 -23.56
CA THR A 532 10.33 30.76 -24.00
C THR A 532 10.34 31.83 -22.90
N ILE A 533 10.07 31.44 -21.65
CA ILE A 533 10.09 32.35 -20.49
C ILE A 533 11.49 32.95 -20.28
N SER A 534 12.54 32.12 -20.30
CA SER A 534 13.92 32.60 -20.13
C SER A 534 14.30 33.59 -21.23
N SER A 535 13.98 33.27 -22.49
CA SER A 535 14.26 34.17 -23.61
C SER A 535 13.52 35.50 -23.50
N GLN A 536 12.27 35.50 -23.02
CA GLN A 536 11.49 36.71 -22.84
C GLN A 536 12.03 37.56 -21.69
N SER A 537 12.43 36.93 -20.59
CA SER A 537 13.08 37.60 -19.45
C SER A 537 14.43 38.21 -19.86
N ASP A 538 15.24 37.48 -20.63
CA ASP A 538 16.54 37.96 -21.11
C ASP A 538 16.39 39.15 -22.06
N ILE A 539 15.39 39.12 -22.96
CA ILE A 539 15.10 40.24 -23.87
C ILE A 539 14.67 41.48 -23.07
N GLN A 540 13.83 41.31 -22.04
CA GLN A 540 13.38 42.43 -21.19
C GLN A 540 14.54 43.01 -20.37
N GLN A 541 15.36 42.15 -19.74
CA GLN A 541 16.50 42.59 -18.95
C GLN A 541 17.59 43.23 -19.82
N THR A 542 17.85 42.68 -21.01
CA THR A 542 18.77 43.25 -21.98
C THR A 542 18.29 44.61 -22.47
N ALA A 543 16.99 44.77 -22.74
CA ALA A 543 16.42 46.07 -23.09
C ALA A 543 16.56 47.09 -21.95
N MET A 544 16.41 46.68 -20.68
CA MET A 544 16.61 47.59 -19.54
C MET A 544 18.09 47.95 -19.33
N ASN A 545 19.01 46.99 -19.50
CA ASN A 545 20.45 47.26 -19.43
C ASN A 545 20.90 48.16 -20.59
N ASP A 546 20.36 47.96 -21.79
CA ASP A 546 20.61 48.82 -22.96
C ASP A 546 20.06 50.23 -22.71
N PHE A 547 18.87 50.38 -22.11
CA PHE A 547 18.32 51.68 -21.71
C PHE A 547 19.25 52.40 -20.74
N ASP A 548 19.70 51.72 -19.68
CA ASP A 548 20.61 52.31 -18.68
C ASP A 548 21.97 52.69 -19.29
N ARG A 549 22.50 51.85 -20.19
CA ARG A 549 23.73 52.16 -20.94
C ARG A 549 23.53 53.41 -21.81
N LEU A 550 22.49 53.46 -22.64
CA LEU A 550 22.22 54.60 -23.53
C LEU A 550 21.98 55.88 -22.75
N LYS A 551 21.28 55.80 -21.61
CA LYS A 551 21.05 56.94 -20.71
C LYS A 551 22.37 57.45 -20.12
N SER A 552 23.24 56.55 -19.64
CA SER A 552 24.56 56.93 -19.10
C SER A 552 25.48 57.56 -20.16
N GLN A 553 25.37 57.10 -21.40
CA GLN A 553 26.08 57.65 -22.56
C GLN A 553 25.46 58.95 -23.08
N LYS A 554 24.36 59.42 -22.47
CA LYS A 554 23.56 60.58 -22.90
C LYS A 554 23.05 60.45 -24.35
N ASN A 555 22.90 59.22 -24.84
CA ASN A 555 22.40 58.94 -26.18
C ASN A 555 20.86 58.85 -26.17
N TYR A 556 20.24 59.98 -25.88
CA TYR A 556 18.78 60.09 -25.73
C TYR A 556 18.03 59.92 -27.05
N ARG A 557 18.66 60.26 -28.20
CA ARG A 557 18.06 60.08 -29.52
C ARG A 557 17.84 58.60 -29.86
N GLN A 558 18.80 57.72 -29.57
CA GLN A 558 18.61 56.29 -29.80
C GLN A 558 17.49 55.72 -28.93
N ILE A 559 17.37 56.18 -27.68
CA ILE A 559 16.24 55.82 -26.80
C ILE A 559 14.90 56.24 -27.41
N TYR A 560 14.82 57.46 -27.97
CA TYR A 560 13.61 57.99 -28.58
C TYR A 560 13.22 57.27 -29.88
N ASN A 561 14.20 56.86 -30.69
CA ASN A 561 13.97 56.07 -31.90
C ASN A 561 13.42 54.69 -31.57
N ASP A 562 14.01 54.02 -30.57
CA ASP A 562 13.61 52.70 -30.08
C ASP A 562 12.51 52.75 -29.00
N LYS A 563 11.76 53.87 -28.91
CA LYS A 563 10.80 54.12 -27.81
C LYS A 563 9.83 52.98 -27.56
N MET A 564 9.33 52.30 -28.60
CA MET A 564 8.38 51.20 -28.44
C MET A 564 9.01 49.99 -27.75
N ARG A 565 10.30 49.71 -28.02
CA ARG A 565 11.06 48.63 -27.38
C ARG A 565 11.24 48.91 -25.88
N PHE A 566 11.56 50.16 -25.52
CA PHE A 566 11.77 50.54 -24.12
C PHE A 566 10.45 50.72 -23.34
N ILE A 567 9.39 51.23 -23.97
CA ILE A 567 8.05 51.32 -23.35
C ILE A 567 7.54 49.93 -22.98
N ALA A 568 7.65 48.96 -23.88
CA ALA A 568 7.23 47.58 -23.63
C ALA A 568 8.03 46.93 -22.49
N ALA A 569 9.35 47.15 -22.45
CA ALA A 569 10.21 46.58 -21.42
C ALA A 569 10.11 47.29 -20.06
N ALA A 570 9.77 48.59 -20.02
CA ALA A 570 9.65 49.38 -18.79
C ALA A 570 8.31 49.21 -18.06
N ALA A 571 7.33 48.51 -18.65
CA ALA A 571 5.98 48.33 -18.10
C ALA A 571 5.95 47.71 -16.70
N LEU A 572 6.98 46.94 -16.32
CA LEU A 572 7.10 46.28 -15.03
C LEU A 572 8.02 47.02 -14.04
N TYR A 573 8.58 48.18 -14.42
CA TYR A 573 9.55 48.94 -13.63
C TYR A 573 9.09 50.39 -13.44
N PRO A 574 8.29 50.69 -12.39
CA PRO A 574 7.67 52.00 -12.20
C PRO A 574 8.65 53.18 -12.16
N GLU A 575 9.83 52.97 -11.56
CA GLU A 575 10.88 54.00 -11.51
C GLU A 575 11.52 54.24 -12.88
N LYS A 576 11.79 53.19 -13.66
CA LYS A 576 12.33 53.30 -15.02
C LYS A 576 11.31 53.89 -16.00
N GLN A 577 10.02 53.66 -15.76
CA GLN A 577 8.95 54.24 -16.56
C GLN A 577 8.93 55.77 -16.45
N LYS A 578 9.17 56.33 -15.25
CA LYS A 578 9.30 57.78 -15.06
C LYS A 578 10.52 58.33 -15.79
N GLU A 579 11.68 57.69 -15.61
CA GLU A 579 12.92 58.11 -16.28
C GLU A 579 12.82 58.05 -17.81
N LEU A 580 12.18 57.02 -18.36
CA LEU A 580 11.91 56.91 -19.79
C LEU A 580 10.95 58.01 -20.26
N ALA A 581 9.89 58.28 -19.50
CA ALA A 581 8.94 59.33 -19.83
C ALA A 581 9.63 60.71 -19.91
N ASP A 582 10.51 61.02 -18.97
CA ASP A 582 11.29 62.26 -18.98
C ASP A 582 12.15 62.35 -20.25
N VAL A 583 12.90 61.30 -20.58
CA VAL A 583 13.74 61.27 -21.79
C VAL A 583 12.89 61.44 -23.06
N LEU A 584 11.75 60.76 -23.15
CA LEU A 584 10.85 60.87 -24.30
C LEU A 584 10.21 62.25 -24.43
N GLN A 585 9.89 62.90 -23.31
CA GLN A 585 9.35 64.27 -23.31
C GLN A 585 10.41 65.28 -23.78
N HIS A 586 11.63 65.21 -23.26
CA HIS A 586 12.72 66.12 -23.64
C HIS A 586 13.08 65.96 -25.12
N MET A 587 13.24 64.72 -25.61
CA MET A 587 13.51 64.47 -27.03
C MET A 587 12.32 64.81 -27.93
N GLY A 588 11.09 64.60 -27.46
CA GLY A 588 9.88 65.01 -28.18
C GLY A 588 9.82 66.53 -28.40
N ALA A 589 10.26 67.33 -27.43
CA ALA A 589 10.35 68.78 -27.58
C ALA A 589 11.40 69.18 -28.63
N VAL A 590 12.58 68.54 -28.63
CA VAL A 590 13.63 68.74 -29.63
C VAL A 590 13.13 68.41 -31.03
N GLU A 591 12.59 67.21 -31.24
CA GLU A 591 12.06 66.79 -32.55
C GLU A 591 10.90 67.67 -33.01
N GLY A 592 10.01 68.08 -32.10
CA GLY A 592 8.95 69.03 -32.40
C GLY A 592 9.46 70.39 -32.87
N ALA A 593 10.50 70.93 -32.22
CA ALA A 593 11.14 72.17 -32.63
C ALA A 593 11.83 72.04 -34.00
N MET A 594 12.48 70.90 -34.27
CA MET A 594 13.10 70.61 -35.55
C MET A 594 12.07 70.49 -36.68
N ILE A 595 10.94 69.80 -36.44
CA ILE A 595 9.85 69.70 -37.41
C ILE A 595 9.30 71.09 -37.72
N LYS A 596 9.00 71.89 -36.69
CA LYS A 596 8.51 73.26 -36.85
C LYS A 596 9.48 74.11 -37.67
N ALA A 597 10.78 74.03 -37.38
CA ALA A 597 11.78 74.74 -38.14
C ALA A 597 11.87 74.29 -39.61
N ARG A 598 11.83 72.97 -39.86
CA ARG A 598 11.81 72.42 -41.22
C ARG A 598 10.58 72.88 -42.01
N GLU A 599 9.41 72.90 -41.38
CA GLU A 599 8.19 73.42 -42.00
C GLU A 599 8.28 74.91 -42.35
N ILE A 600 8.82 75.73 -41.44
CA ILE A 600 9.03 77.17 -41.69
C ILE A 600 10.02 77.38 -42.85
N ALA A 601 11.10 76.61 -42.88
CA ALA A 601 12.09 76.66 -43.96
C ALA A 601 11.47 76.25 -45.32
N GLN A 602 10.66 75.18 -45.34
CA GLN A 602 9.94 74.74 -46.55
C GLN A 602 8.94 75.77 -47.06
N ARG A 603 8.37 76.60 -46.17
CA ARG A 603 7.49 77.73 -46.53
C ARG A 603 8.25 78.96 -47.07
N GLY A 604 9.57 78.86 -47.24
CA GLY A 604 10.41 79.91 -47.81
C GLY A 604 10.96 80.91 -46.79
N ASP A 605 10.89 80.62 -45.49
CA ASP A 605 11.42 81.48 -44.42
C ASP A 605 12.61 80.82 -43.68
N PRO A 606 13.82 80.82 -44.27
CA PRO A 606 14.99 80.22 -43.63
C PRO A 606 15.46 81.00 -42.39
N ALA A 607 15.19 82.30 -42.31
CA ALA A 607 15.57 83.14 -41.16
C ALA A 607 14.71 82.82 -39.93
N GLY A 608 13.38 82.72 -40.10
CA GLY A 608 12.47 82.30 -39.04
C GLY A 608 12.68 80.85 -38.61
N ALA A 609 13.01 79.95 -39.55
CA ALA A 609 13.39 78.58 -39.25
C ALA A 609 14.67 78.52 -38.40
N TRP A 610 15.69 79.31 -38.78
CA TRP A 610 16.93 79.40 -38.02
C TRP A 610 16.69 79.91 -36.60
N GLU A 611 15.87 80.96 -36.41
CA GLU A 611 15.55 81.44 -35.07
C GLU A 611 14.83 80.38 -34.21
N SER A 612 13.93 79.60 -34.81
CA SER A 612 13.25 78.50 -34.11
C SER A 612 14.21 77.40 -33.67
N VAL A 613 15.23 77.09 -34.48
CA VAL A 613 16.27 76.12 -34.12
C VAL A 613 17.27 76.70 -33.12
N GLU A 614 17.63 77.97 -33.25
CA GLU A 614 18.53 78.67 -32.32
C GLU A 614 17.95 78.74 -30.91
N ALA A 615 16.63 78.95 -30.79
CA ALA A 615 15.93 78.90 -29.50
C ALA A 615 16.00 77.50 -28.88
N ALA A 616 15.73 76.45 -29.67
CA ALA A 616 15.81 75.06 -29.20
C ALA A 616 17.26 74.63 -28.89
N GLN A 617 18.24 75.13 -29.62
CA GLN A 617 19.66 74.83 -29.39
C GLN A 617 20.14 75.34 -28.03
N LYS A 618 19.64 76.50 -27.59
CA LYS A 618 19.98 77.05 -26.26
C LYS A 618 19.50 76.14 -25.13
N GLU A 619 18.34 75.51 -25.32
CA GLU A 619 17.79 74.54 -24.36
C GLU A 619 18.45 73.16 -24.50
N PHE A 620 18.87 72.78 -25.72
CA PHE A 620 19.40 71.45 -26.05
C PHE A 620 20.71 71.51 -26.84
N PRO A 621 21.83 71.99 -26.25
CA PRO A 621 23.07 72.26 -26.99
C PRO A 621 23.80 71.00 -27.48
N GLY A 622 23.51 69.84 -26.89
CA GLY A 622 24.19 68.56 -27.15
C GLY A 622 23.59 67.69 -28.26
N ASP A 623 22.49 68.12 -28.90
CA ASP A 623 21.82 67.31 -29.92
C ASP A 623 22.47 67.46 -31.31
N SER A 624 22.91 66.35 -31.91
CA SER A 624 23.67 66.38 -33.18
C SER A 624 22.81 66.84 -34.37
N ASP A 625 21.61 66.28 -34.54
CA ASP A 625 20.78 66.55 -35.72
C ASP A 625 20.15 67.95 -35.64
N LEU A 626 19.84 68.44 -34.44
CA LEU A 626 19.47 69.84 -34.22
C LEU A 626 20.60 70.78 -34.63
N ASN A 627 21.84 70.45 -34.26
CA ASN A 627 23.03 71.23 -34.63
C ASN A 627 23.33 71.17 -36.14
N GLN A 628 23.10 70.03 -36.79
CA GLN A 628 23.21 69.91 -38.25
C GLN A 628 22.15 70.76 -38.96
N LEU A 629 20.88 70.63 -38.55
CA LEU A 629 19.79 71.45 -39.10
C LEU A 629 20.07 72.94 -38.91
N ARG A 630 20.60 73.33 -37.75
CA ARG A 630 21.03 74.69 -37.47
C ARG A 630 22.12 75.16 -38.43
N ALA A 631 23.14 74.33 -38.68
CA ALA A 631 24.24 74.66 -39.58
C ALA A 631 23.76 74.83 -41.05
N ASP A 632 22.86 73.96 -41.49
CA ASP A 632 22.24 74.04 -42.82
C ASP A 632 21.43 75.34 -42.95
N LEU A 633 20.60 75.66 -41.96
CA LEU A 633 19.82 76.89 -41.93
C LEU A 633 20.70 78.14 -41.79
N THR A 634 21.85 78.04 -41.11
CA THR A 634 22.83 79.12 -41.03
C THR A 634 23.39 79.46 -42.41
N THR A 635 23.61 78.45 -43.25
CA THR A 635 24.06 78.64 -44.62
C THR A 635 22.97 79.26 -45.49
N GLN A 636 21.72 78.83 -45.32
CA GLN A 636 20.57 79.37 -46.07
C GLN A 636 20.18 80.80 -45.65
N ALA A 637 20.40 81.17 -44.39
CA ALA A 637 20.11 82.50 -43.83
C ALA A 637 21.40 83.29 -43.49
N ALA A 638 22.50 83.04 -44.21
CA ALA A 638 23.84 83.55 -43.86
C ALA A 638 23.89 85.06 -43.63
N ASP A 639 23.21 85.83 -44.48
CA ASP A 639 23.14 87.27 -44.41
C ASP A 639 22.51 87.81 -43.12
N PHE A 640 21.44 87.15 -42.67
CA PHE A 640 20.71 87.49 -41.46
C PHE A 640 21.52 87.07 -40.22
N VAL A 641 21.99 85.82 -40.20
CA VAL A 641 22.77 85.25 -39.08
C VAL A 641 24.07 85.99 -38.87
N GLN A 642 24.80 86.37 -39.92
CA GLN A 642 26.02 87.17 -39.81
C GLN A 642 25.76 88.53 -39.16
N SER A 643 24.65 89.19 -39.52
CA SER A 643 24.29 90.50 -38.95
C SER A 643 23.95 90.38 -37.47
N LEU A 644 23.27 89.30 -37.08
CA LEU A 644 22.95 89.00 -35.69
C LEU A 644 24.21 88.67 -34.87
N ASN A 645 25.10 87.83 -35.39
CA ASN A 645 26.35 87.46 -34.72
C ASN A 645 27.25 88.68 -34.47
N GLN A 646 27.39 89.57 -35.46
CA GLN A 646 28.13 90.81 -35.27
C GLN A 646 27.48 91.72 -34.22
N ALA A 647 26.14 91.81 -34.20
CA ALA A 647 25.43 92.54 -33.16
C ALA A 647 25.75 92.00 -31.75
N THR A 648 25.70 90.69 -31.57
CA THR A 648 26.03 90.03 -30.31
C THR A 648 27.51 90.15 -29.93
N GLU A 649 28.44 90.15 -30.89
CA GLU A 649 29.87 90.39 -30.60
C GLU A 649 30.14 91.80 -30.10
N TYR A 650 29.54 92.83 -30.72
CA TYR A 650 29.66 94.21 -30.25
C TYR A 650 28.98 94.40 -28.89
N GLU A 651 27.87 93.70 -28.62
CA GLU A 651 27.21 93.68 -27.30
C GLU A 651 28.14 93.07 -26.25
N LYS A 652 28.81 91.94 -26.54
CA LYS A 652 29.80 91.33 -25.63
C LYS A 652 31.05 92.19 -25.39
N LYS A 653 31.42 93.05 -26.34
CA LYS A 653 32.54 93.99 -26.23
C LYS A 653 32.15 95.30 -25.52
N ASP A 654 30.95 95.36 -24.95
CA ASP A 654 30.38 96.52 -24.26
C ASP A 654 30.31 97.79 -25.15
N GLN A 655 30.01 97.60 -26.44
CA GLN A 655 29.84 98.68 -27.42
C GLN A 655 28.36 98.79 -27.86
N PRO A 656 27.48 99.34 -27.01
CA PRO A 656 26.04 99.22 -27.18
C PRO A 656 25.51 99.97 -28.42
N GLY A 657 26.13 101.09 -28.82
CA GLY A 657 25.74 101.82 -30.03
C GLY A 657 25.99 101.05 -31.33
N SER A 658 27.17 100.42 -31.44
CA SER A 658 27.52 99.55 -32.58
C SER A 658 26.64 98.31 -32.60
N ALA A 659 26.42 97.69 -31.43
CA ALA A 659 25.56 96.52 -31.30
C ALA A 659 24.11 96.82 -31.70
N LEU A 660 23.55 97.97 -31.29
CA LEU A 660 22.20 98.41 -31.65
C LEU A 660 22.06 98.61 -33.17
N ALA A 661 23.06 99.21 -33.82
CA ALA A 661 23.06 99.41 -35.27
C ALA A 661 23.05 98.07 -36.03
N TRP A 662 23.80 97.08 -35.57
CA TRP A 662 23.82 95.74 -36.15
C TRP A 662 22.53 94.96 -35.87
N TYR A 663 21.90 95.09 -34.70
CA TYR A 663 20.57 94.50 -34.46
C TYR A 663 19.48 95.15 -35.31
N LEU A 664 19.51 96.47 -35.53
CA LEU A 664 18.61 97.16 -36.46
C LEU A 664 18.82 96.68 -37.91
N LYS A 665 20.07 96.43 -38.29
CA LYS A 665 20.40 95.84 -39.60
C LYS A 665 19.89 94.40 -39.73
N ALA A 666 20.00 93.58 -38.68
CA ALA A 666 19.41 92.24 -38.65
C ALA A 666 17.88 92.29 -38.75
N ARG A 667 17.21 93.20 -38.03
CA ARG A 667 15.76 93.41 -38.10
C ARG A 667 15.29 93.95 -39.46
N LYS A 668 16.11 94.74 -40.16
CA LYS A 668 15.83 95.16 -41.54
C LYS A 668 15.84 93.97 -42.50
N LYS A 669 16.74 92.99 -42.29
CA LYS A 669 16.83 91.77 -43.10
C LYS A 669 15.69 90.79 -42.81
N TYR A 670 15.31 90.64 -41.55
CA TYR A 670 14.16 89.82 -41.13
C TYR A 670 13.30 90.58 -40.10
N PRO A 671 12.22 91.25 -40.55
CA PRO A 671 11.39 92.12 -39.69
C PRO A 671 10.69 91.41 -38.53
N ALA A 672 10.40 90.11 -38.68
CA ALA A 672 9.75 89.28 -37.67
C ALA A 672 10.72 88.65 -36.66
N SER A 673 12.01 89.01 -36.72
CA SER A 673 13.06 88.51 -35.81
C SER A 673 12.76 88.81 -34.35
N GLN A 674 12.65 87.77 -33.53
CA GLN A 674 12.54 87.94 -32.07
C GLN A 674 13.90 88.29 -31.46
N PHE A 675 14.99 87.65 -31.89
CA PHE A 675 16.32 87.91 -31.34
C PHE A 675 16.80 89.35 -31.58
N ALA A 676 16.55 89.89 -32.77
CA ALA A 676 16.90 91.27 -33.07
C ALA A 676 16.03 92.27 -32.30
N LYS A 677 14.73 91.96 -32.11
CA LYS A 677 13.82 92.79 -31.33
C LYS A 677 14.24 92.85 -29.85
N GLU A 678 14.56 91.70 -29.25
CA GLU A 678 15.03 91.62 -27.87
C GLU A 678 16.38 92.31 -27.69
N GLY A 679 17.33 92.11 -28.62
CA GLY A 679 18.63 92.80 -28.60
C GLY A 679 18.49 94.32 -28.68
N ILE A 680 17.62 94.82 -29.56
CA ILE A 680 17.29 96.26 -29.65
C ILE A 680 16.74 96.77 -28.33
N GLN A 681 15.78 96.07 -27.72
CA GLN A 681 15.15 96.49 -26.47
C GLN A 681 16.13 96.53 -25.30
N ARG A 682 17.00 95.51 -25.16
CA ARG A 682 18.03 95.47 -24.11
C ARG A 682 18.99 96.65 -24.22
N LEU A 683 19.50 96.89 -25.43
CA LEU A 683 20.50 97.93 -25.66
C LEU A 683 19.90 99.34 -25.64
N SER A 684 18.66 99.52 -26.10
CA SER A 684 17.98 100.82 -25.98
C SER A 684 17.80 101.23 -24.52
N GLY A 685 17.47 100.28 -23.63
CA GLY A 685 17.37 100.55 -22.20
C GLY A 685 18.70 100.85 -21.51
N GLN A 686 19.82 100.35 -22.05
CA GLN A 686 21.17 100.62 -21.53
C GLN A 686 21.73 101.97 -22.01
N ILE A 687 21.39 102.40 -23.23
CA ILE A 687 21.84 103.67 -23.82
C ILE A 687 20.95 104.85 -23.36
N LEU A 688 19.67 104.59 -23.09
CA LEU A 688 18.68 105.60 -22.65
C LEU A 688 17.99 105.14 -21.34
N PRO A 689 18.66 105.18 -20.18
CA PRO A 689 18.10 104.68 -18.92
C PRO A 689 16.88 105.46 -18.40
N ASP A 690 16.64 106.69 -18.90
CA ASP A 690 15.54 107.57 -18.45
C ASP A 690 14.30 107.60 -19.37
N SER A 691 14.20 106.72 -20.38
CA SER A 691 12.96 106.56 -21.16
C SER A 691 12.25 105.27 -20.78
N LYS A 692 11.46 105.32 -19.70
CA LYS A 692 10.30 104.43 -19.55
C LYS A 692 9.13 104.97 -20.36
#